data_AF-A0A1V6DBT1-F1
#
_entry.id   AF-A0A1V6DBT1-F1
#
_cell.length_a   1.000
_cell.length_b   1.000
_cell.length_c   1.000
_cell.angle_alpha   90.00
_cell.angle_beta   90.00
_cell.angle_gamma   90.00
#
_symmetry.space_group_name_H-M   'P 1'
#
loop_
_entity.id
_entity.type
_entity.pdbx_description
1 polymer ?
#
loop_
_entity_poly.entity_id
_entity_poly.type
_entity_poly.pdbx_seq_one_letter_code
_entity_poly.pdbx_strand_id
1 'polypeptide(L)'
;MMRPRSTWNRQKVRRLLPSRRVSSLLALLCALCASASGLLASASTRPVGDRPVIILTAFGTSVLHARKAFDHIDAAARRRYPDHEIRWAFTSRIIRDKLRDEMGIVTHSVEETIADLQARGTKAVVFQSLHVVPGQEYTKIGEAYAGRMIVAAGAALLTSDQDIDDVIAAIEPHIRPGVPNVIVAHGNEKYSVYNDSLLAFARRIEAKHSNVLVASVEGSPGEAPLKRAGELARRAGAVHFVPLMIVAGDHIENDVLGDEAESWKNRVGAARTTVSPPLGFNDAVLEVYWRHLDRALVRVQSERARDLGQAGADAREGRSAYLRWKLALNPWLRRGVMLVELVFFIAVGIFIGQALEVSGVVRYLAVLTWPFTRLGWLSKEAGPAFLMAFQSGAIANTMLVSARDGGHLNRRQLYTSVLVVSCLSLFAHLPTYIPAVAVAFGPEGATALFAVRFGAIFAEIFLVLAVSGLVVRRWTDQPAAALAGMGVSIPLPDSAAPADAAGGSREAGRSLVPAGQETQTAAPVSPGRCSHGRSGGRPFWATVWSRSRRTLLRLLMYVVPTVAAMAALDELGFFRWLGNAMPWLFQLSFLPPQSSVIIPAQAANLYNGAVAAATFLDEKVITVHQAVLVMLVGTILTAPIRTLRHALPTYIAVLGARAGLALAVAAQVLRIAFLILGIWVLMMVWR
;
A
#
# COMPACT_ATOMS: atom_id res chain seq x y z
N MET A 1 1.38 -33.48 -51.95
CA MET A 1 0.47 -32.32 -51.87
C MET A 1 -0.90 -32.79 -51.36
N MET A 2 -1.18 -32.63 -50.07
CA MET A 2 -2.47 -33.00 -49.45
C MET A 2 -3.28 -31.73 -49.11
N ARG A 3 -4.56 -31.73 -49.50
CA ARG A 3 -5.54 -30.67 -49.22
C ARG A 3 -6.01 -30.69 -47.75
N PRO A 4 -6.40 -29.54 -47.17
CA PRO A 4 -6.93 -29.47 -45.81
C PRO A 4 -8.44 -29.74 -45.78
N ARG A 5 -8.91 -30.49 -44.77
CA ARG A 5 -10.31 -30.51 -44.35
C ARG A 5 -10.39 -30.11 -42.88
N SER A 6 -10.77 -28.87 -42.61
CA SER A 6 -11.23 -28.44 -41.28
C SER A 6 -12.54 -27.65 -41.42
N THR A 7 -13.67 -28.36 -41.45
CA THR A 7 -14.98 -27.73 -41.25
C THR A 7 -15.24 -27.65 -39.74
N TRP A 8 -14.90 -26.49 -39.17
CA TRP A 8 -15.22 -26.09 -37.81
C TRP A 8 -16.74 -25.99 -37.63
N ASN A 9 -17.33 -26.93 -36.90
CA ASN A 9 -18.78 -27.02 -36.70
C ASN A 9 -19.26 -25.96 -35.68
N ARG A 10 -19.84 -24.86 -36.19
CA ARG A 10 -20.38 -23.72 -35.41
C ARG A 10 -21.51 -24.12 -34.42
N GLN A 11 -22.17 -25.27 -34.58
CA GLN A 11 -23.21 -25.71 -33.64
C GLN A 11 -22.67 -26.20 -32.29
N LYS A 12 -21.42 -26.70 -32.22
CA LYS A 12 -20.80 -27.09 -30.93
C LYS A 12 -20.46 -25.89 -30.05
N VAL A 13 -20.19 -24.73 -30.64
CA VAL A 13 -19.83 -23.50 -29.91
C VAL A 13 -21.05 -22.84 -29.25
N ARG A 14 -22.23 -22.93 -29.87
CA ARG A 14 -23.48 -22.41 -29.25
C ARG A 14 -23.95 -23.19 -28.02
N ARG A 15 -23.50 -24.44 -27.83
CA ARG A 15 -23.76 -25.23 -26.61
C ARG A 15 -22.76 -24.96 -25.47
N LEU A 16 -21.72 -24.18 -25.72
CA LEU A 16 -20.70 -23.78 -24.73
C LEU A 16 -20.99 -22.41 -24.09
N LEU A 17 -22.02 -21.70 -24.57
CA LEU A 17 -22.41 -20.41 -24.00
C LEU A 17 -23.36 -20.64 -22.81
N PRO A 18 -23.07 -20.08 -21.62
CA PRO A 18 -23.94 -20.18 -20.46
C PRO A 18 -25.34 -19.63 -20.78
N SER A 19 -26.38 -20.19 -20.14
CA SER A 19 -27.75 -19.67 -20.27
C SER A 19 -27.78 -18.18 -19.89
N ARG A 20 -28.71 -17.41 -20.48
CA ARG A 20 -28.82 -15.95 -20.22
C ARG A 20 -28.77 -15.60 -18.72
N ARG A 21 -29.34 -16.46 -17.86
CA ARG A 21 -29.32 -16.30 -16.39
C ARG A 21 -27.92 -16.45 -15.76
N VAL A 22 -27.08 -17.35 -16.27
CA VAL A 22 -25.71 -17.57 -15.81
C VAL A 22 -24.78 -16.45 -16.28
N SER A 23 -24.98 -15.93 -17.50
CA SER A 23 -24.26 -14.75 -17.99
C SER A 23 -24.61 -13.49 -17.20
N SER A 24 -25.87 -13.31 -16.79
CA SER A 24 -26.28 -12.21 -15.90
C SER A 24 -25.67 -12.33 -14.50
N LEU A 25 -25.57 -13.55 -13.95
CA LEU A 25 -24.95 -13.78 -12.64
C LEU A 25 -23.44 -13.54 -12.66
N LEU A 26 -22.76 -13.96 -13.73
CA LEU A 26 -21.34 -13.66 -13.97
C LEU A 26 -21.10 -12.17 -14.18
N ALA A 27 -21.97 -11.47 -14.91
CA ALA A 27 -21.87 -10.02 -15.07
C ALA A 27 -22.07 -9.29 -13.73
N LEU A 28 -22.99 -9.76 -12.87
CA LEU A 28 -23.21 -9.20 -11.53
C LEU A 28 -22.00 -9.46 -10.61
N LEU A 29 -21.43 -10.67 -10.63
CA LEU A 29 -20.23 -11.03 -9.87
C LEU A 29 -18.99 -10.28 -10.37
N CYS A 30 -18.81 -10.14 -11.68
CA CYS A 30 -17.75 -9.32 -12.27
C CYS A 30 -17.95 -7.83 -11.94
N ALA A 31 -19.18 -7.32 -11.91
CA ALA A 31 -19.47 -5.95 -11.49
C ALA A 31 -19.22 -5.73 -10.00
N LEU A 32 -19.50 -6.71 -9.14
CA LEU A 32 -19.19 -6.70 -7.71
C LEU A 32 -17.66 -6.80 -7.46
N CYS A 33 -16.95 -7.62 -8.22
CA CYS A 33 -15.48 -7.69 -8.16
C CYS A 33 -14.81 -6.44 -8.76
N ALA A 34 -15.37 -5.86 -9.82
CA ALA A 34 -14.89 -4.63 -10.45
C ALA A 34 -15.18 -3.39 -9.60
N SER A 35 -16.27 -3.36 -8.83
CA SER A 35 -16.51 -2.29 -7.84
C SER A 35 -15.62 -2.44 -6.61
N ALA A 36 -15.30 -3.67 -6.17
CA ALA A 36 -14.28 -3.91 -5.14
C ALA A 36 -12.85 -3.55 -5.61
N SER A 37 -12.55 -3.70 -6.90
CA SER A 37 -11.26 -3.35 -7.50
C SER A 37 -11.18 -1.87 -7.89
N GLY A 38 -12.28 -1.25 -8.29
CA GLY A 38 -12.41 0.17 -8.62
C GLY A 38 -12.21 1.08 -7.39
N LEU A 39 -12.54 0.60 -6.19
CA LEU A 39 -12.22 1.28 -4.94
C LEU A 39 -10.72 1.26 -4.57
N LEU A 40 -9.90 0.41 -5.21
CA LEU A 40 -8.45 0.33 -4.99
C LEU A 40 -7.64 0.92 -6.17
N ALA A 41 -8.19 0.88 -7.39
CA ALA A 41 -7.53 1.40 -8.58
C ALA A 41 -7.57 2.94 -8.71
N SER A 42 -8.52 3.60 -8.04
CA SER A 42 -8.60 5.08 -8.00
C SER A 42 -7.45 5.76 -7.24
N ALA A 43 -6.52 4.99 -6.67
CA ALA A 43 -5.35 5.52 -5.97
C ALA A 43 -4.12 5.78 -6.87
N SER A 44 -4.14 5.38 -8.16
CA SER A 44 -2.89 5.33 -8.96
C SER A 44 -2.87 6.12 -10.28
N THR A 45 -3.91 6.87 -10.64
CA THR A 45 -3.83 7.83 -11.76
C THR A 45 -4.38 9.18 -11.31
N ARG A 46 -3.50 10.06 -10.82
CA ARG A 46 -3.86 11.43 -10.42
C ARG A 46 -4.09 12.29 -11.68
N PRO A 47 -5.26 12.89 -11.85
CA PRO A 47 -5.46 13.91 -12.89
C PRO A 47 -4.62 15.16 -12.57
N VAL A 48 -4.18 15.87 -13.59
CA VAL A 48 -3.34 17.08 -13.54
C VAL A 48 -4.01 18.29 -12.84
N GLY A 49 -5.27 18.17 -12.37
CA GLY A 49 -5.97 19.24 -11.64
C GLY A 49 -5.82 19.22 -10.11
N ASP A 50 -4.98 18.32 -9.57
CA ASP A 50 -4.99 17.98 -8.14
C ASP A 50 -3.61 18.23 -7.49
N ARG A 51 -2.81 19.20 -7.96
CA ARG A 51 -1.53 19.60 -7.34
C ARG A 51 -1.64 21.02 -6.76
N PRO A 52 -0.93 21.33 -5.65
CA PRO A 52 -0.97 22.67 -5.08
C PRO A 52 -0.51 23.74 -6.08
N VAL A 53 -1.23 24.85 -6.17
CA VAL A 53 -0.80 26.01 -6.97
C VAL A 53 0.26 26.79 -6.18
N ILE A 54 1.37 27.14 -6.83
CA ILE A 54 2.45 27.92 -6.22
C ILE A 54 2.21 29.40 -6.50
N ILE A 55 2.22 30.22 -5.46
CA ILE A 55 2.05 31.67 -5.55
C ILE A 55 3.33 32.33 -5.05
N LEU A 56 4.09 32.92 -5.96
CA LEU A 56 5.26 33.73 -5.64
C LEU A 56 4.81 35.12 -5.21
N THR A 57 5.21 35.56 -4.02
CA THR A 57 4.82 36.86 -3.48
C THR A 57 6.02 37.78 -3.30
N ALA A 58 5.92 38.99 -3.84
CA ALA A 58 6.96 40.01 -3.72
C ALA A 58 6.34 41.37 -3.36
N PHE A 59 7.16 42.31 -2.87
CA PHE A 59 6.70 43.69 -2.67
C PHE A 59 6.21 44.32 -3.98
N GLY A 60 6.97 44.11 -5.05
CA GLY A 60 6.74 44.67 -6.38
C GLY A 60 7.67 45.84 -6.70
N THR A 61 7.75 46.20 -7.98
CA THR A 61 8.42 47.43 -8.42
C THR A 61 7.69 48.02 -9.61
N SER A 62 7.65 49.36 -9.66
CA SER A 62 7.18 50.12 -10.83
C SER A 62 8.31 50.40 -11.83
N VAL A 63 9.56 50.13 -11.48
CA VAL A 63 10.70 50.28 -12.37
C VAL A 63 10.75 49.10 -13.36
N LEU A 64 10.51 49.38 -14.65
CA LEU A 64 10.32 48.35 -15.67
C LEU A 64 11.53 47.43 -15.86
N HIS A 65 12.74 47.97 -15.88
CA HIS A 65 13.93 47.14 -16.11
C HIS A 65 14.30 46.29 -14.89
N ALA A 66 13.99 46.75 -13.68
CA ALA A 66 14.16 46.00 -12.43
C ALA A 66 13.26 44.75 -12.36
N ARG A 67 12.15 44.72 -13.12
CA ARG A 67 11.25 43.56 -13.22
C ARG A 67 11.89 42.34 -13.88
N LYS A 68 13.00 42.50 -14.63
CA LYS A 68 13.75 41.37 -15.21
C LYS A 68 14.22 40.36 -14.15
N ALA A 69 14.41 40.79 -12.91
CA ALA A 69 14.69 39.89 -11.80
C ALA A 69 13.50 38.94 -11.53
N PHE A 70 12.25 39.42 -11.64
CA PHE A 70 11.07 38.56 -11.53
C PHE A 70 10.99 37.56 -12.68
N ASP A 71 11.37 37.95 -13.90
CA ASP A 71 11.40 37.04 -15.05
C ASP A 71 12.44 35.92 -14.84
N HIS A 72 13.61 36.25 -14.29
CA HIS A 72 14.64 35.26 -13.94
C HIS A 72 14.13 34.28 -12.88
N ILE A 73 13.48 34.80 -11.83
CA ILE A 73 12.87 34.00 -10.77
C ILE A 73 11.75 33.11 -11.31
N ASP A 74 10.87 33.64 -12.15
CA ASP A 74 9.76 32.88 -12.75
C ASP A 74 10.30 31.75 -13.64
N ALA A 75 11.31 32.02 -14.45
CA ALA A 75 11.96 31.00 -15.26
C ALA A 75 12.63 29.92 -14.39
N ALA A 76 13.30 30.29 -13.29
CA ALA A 76 13.89 29.34 -12.35
C ALA A 76 12.81 28.49 -11.64
N ALA A 77 11.71 29.12 -11.20
CA ALA A 77 10.61 28.44 -10.55
C ALA A 77 9.92 27.45 -11.50
N ARG A 78 9.65 27.85 -12.75
CA ARG A 78 9.03 26.97 -13.76
C ARG A 78 9.93 25.79 -14.15
N ARG A 79 11.25 26.01 -14.19
CA ARG A 79 12.21 24.90 -14.42
C ARG A 79 12.21 23.90 -13.26
N ARG A 80 12.15 24.38 -12.02
CA ARG A 80 12.18 23.53 -10.83
C ARG A 80 10.85 22.83 -10.53
N TYR A 81 9.73 23.51 -10.80
CA TYR A 81 8.38 23.05 -10.52
C TYR A 81 7.51 22.97 -11.79
N PRO A 82 7.90 22.20 -12.82
CA PRO A 82 7.18 22.13 -14.10
C PRO A 82 5.76 21.57 -13.97
N ASP A 83 5.55 20.85 -12.88
CA ASP A 83 4.35 20.11 -12.52
C ASP A 83 3.30 20.93 -11.76
N HIS A 84 3.62 22.18 -11.45
CA HIS A 84 2.79 23.09 -10.66
C HIS A 84 2.41 24.34 -11.47
N GLU A 85 1.18 24.81 -11.29
CA GLU A 85 0.80 26.13 -11.77
C GLU A 85 1.49 27.20 -10.91
N ILE A 86 2.16 28.15 -11.56
CA ILE A 86 2.87 29.26 -10.90
C ILE A 86 2.14 30.57 -11.18
N ARG A 87 1.75 31.25 -10.10
CA ARG A 87 1.11 32.56 -10.08
C ARG A 87 1.98 33.57 -9.34
N TRP A 88 1.80 34.85 -9.66
CA TRP A 88 2.47 35.96 -8.99
C TRP A 88 1.44 36.85 -8.29
N ALA A 89 1.79 37.32 -7.11
CA ALA A 89 1.04 38.33 -6.39
C ALA A 89 1.99 39.37 -5.78
N PHE A 90 1.57 40.63 -5.77
CA PHE A 90 2.37 41.72 -5.23
C PHE A 90 1.72 42.30 -3.98
N THR A 91 2.49 42.54 -2.92
CA THR A 91 1.94 43.00 -1.63
C THR A 91 1.70 44.51 -1.60
N SER A 92 2.52 45.32 -2.30
CA SER A 92 2.38 46.79 -2.28
C SER A 92 1.20 47.30 -3.12
N ARG A 93 0.19 47.87 -2.45
CA ARG A 93 -0.96 48.51 -3.12
C ARG A 93 -0.53 49.67 -4.01
N ILE A 94 0.38 50.52 -3.52
CA ILE A 94 0.87 51.70 -4.25
C ILE A 94 1.50 51.28 -5.58
N ILE A 95 2.34 50.23 -5.56
CA ILE A 95 2.97 49.73 -6.78
C ILE A 95 1.95 49.12 -7.75
N ARG A 96 0.98 48.34 -7.25
CA ARG A 96 -0.08 47.77 -8.10
C ARG A 96 -0.94 48.86 -8.76
N ASP A 97 -1.32 49.89 -7.99
CA ASP A 97 -2.10 51.02 -8.49
C ASP A 97 -1.31 51.80 -9.55
N LYS A 98 -0.04 52.11 -9.27
CA LYS A 98 0.86 52.77 -10.23
C LYS A 98 1.02 51.98 -11.53
N LEU A 99 1.24 50.67 -11.44
CA LEU A 99 1.36 49.80 -12.62
C LEU A 99 0.07 49.77 -13.45
N ARG A 100 -1.09 49.72 -12.80
CA ARG A 100 -2.39 49.71 -13.48
C ARG A 100 -2.69 51.05 -14.12
N ASP A 101 -2.59 52.14 -13.35
CA ASP A 101 -3.12 53.45 -13.71
C ASP A 101 -2.17 54.22 -14.64
N GLU A 102 -0.85 54.09 -14.46
CA GLU A 102 0.15 54.81 -15.27
C GLU A 102 0.69 53.96 -16.42
N MET A 103 0.75 52.63 -16.28
CA MET A 103 1.43 51.74 -17.23
C MET A 103 0.51 50.72 -17.91
N GLY A 104 -0.77 50.64 -17.50
CA GLY A 104 -1.71 49.65 -18.01
C GLY A 104 -1.33 48.19 -17.71
N ILE A 105 -0.39 47.95 -16.79
CA ILE A 105 0.07 46.61 -16.41
C ILE A 105 -0.80 46.12 -15.24
N VAL A 106 -1.67 45.15 -15.52
CA VAL A 106 -2.52 44.55 -14.49
C VAL A 106 -1.70 43.53 -13.70
N THR A 107 -1.62 43.74 -12.38
CA THR A 107 -1.01 42.81 -11.43
C THR A 107 -1.95 42.55 -10.27
N HIS A 108 -1.95 41.34 -9.75
CA HIS A 108 -2.88 40.93 -8.71
C HIS A 108 -2.33 41.10 -7.30
N SER A 109 -3.21 41.41 -6.36
CA SER A 109 -2.94 41.24 -4.94
C SER A 109 -2.96 39.76 -4.54
N VAL A 110 -2.50 39.48 -3.32
CA VAL A 110 -2.59 38.12 -2.75
C VAL A 110 -4.07 37.70 -2.65
N GLU A 111 -4.93 38.61 -2.20
CA GLU A 111 -6.36 38.38 -2.01
C GLU A 111 -7.07 38.10 -3.34
N GLU A 112 -6.78 38.88 -4.39
CA GLU A 112 -7.33 38.69 -5.73
C GLU A 112 -6.90 37.35 -6.33
N THR A 113 -5.63 36.99 -6.18
CA THR A 113 -5.08 35.71 -6.67
C THR A 113 -5.77 34.53 -5.99
N ILE A 114 -5.97 34.61 -4.67
CA ILE A 114 -6.67 33.56 -3.92
C ILE A 114 -8.14 33.49 -4.32
N ALA A 115 -8.81 34.63 -4.50
CA ALA A 115 -10.22 34.65 -4.90
C ALA A 115 -10.44 34.00 -6.28
N ASP A 116 -9.57 34.27 -7.26
CA ASP A 116 -9.60 33.60 -8.57
C ASP A 116 -9.38 32.08 -8.43
N LEU A 117 -8.40 31.66 -7.63
CA LEU A 117 -8.12 30.24 -7.39
C LEU A 117 -9.27 29.54 -6.66
N GLN A 118 -9.93 30.21 -5.72
CA GLN A 118 -11.14 29.73 -5.04
C GLN A 118 -12.30 29.54 -6.03
N ALA A 119 -12.54 30.53 -6.89
CA ALA A 119 -13.58 30.47 -7.90
C ALA A 119 -13.37 29.29 -8.88
N ARG A 120 -12.11 28.92 -9.14
CA ARG A 120 -11.73 27.76 -9.96
C ARG A 120 -11.78 26.41 -9.24
N GLY A 121 -12.12 26.40 -7.95
CA GLY A 121 -12.21 25.18 -7.14
C GLY A 121 -10.87 24.63 -6.67
N THR A 122 -9.80 25.45 -6.68
CA THR A 122 -8.47 25.06 -6.21
C THR A 122 -8.51 24.66 -4.74
N LYS A 123 -7.99 23.47 -4.43
CA LYS A 123 -8.07 22.88 -3.07
C LYS A 123 -6.86 23.20 -2.19
N ALA A 124 -5.71 23.45 -2.81
CA ALA A 124 -4.45 23.61 -2.11
C ALA A 124 -3.57 24.65 -2.80
N VAL A 125 -2.98 25.54 -2.01
CA VAL A 125 -2.06 26.58 -2.50
C VAL A 125 -0.84 26.66 -1.59
N VAL A 126 0.31 27.03 -2.18
CA VAL A 126 1.55 27.27 -1.44
C VAL A 126 2.08 28.64 -1.81
N PHE A 127 2.32 29.47 -0.79
CA PHE A 127 2.95 30.77 -0.96
C PHE A 127 4.46 30.65 -0.79
N GLN A 128 5.25 31.30 -1.64
CA GLN A 128 6.65 31.56 -1.34
C GLN A 128 6.86 33.06 -1.24
N SER A 129 7.22 33.51 -0.04
CA SER A 129 7.62 34.90 0.20
C SER A 129 9.00 35.17 -0.39
N LEU A 130 9.09 36.13 -1.30
CA LEU A 130 10.34 36.66 -1.82
C LEU A 130 10.81 37.88 -1.00
N HIS A 131 10.34 38.05 0.23
CA HIS A 131 10.85 39.09 1.12
C HIS A 131 12.21 38.70 1.71
N VAL A 132 13.03 39.69 2.05
CA VAL A 132 14.35 39.47 2.64
C VAL A 132 14.22 39.18 4.14
N VAL A 133 13.40 39.96 4.85
CA VAL A 133 13.15 39.78 6.29
C VAL A 133 11.74 39.25 6.54
N PRO A 134 11.52 38.48 7.63
CA PRO A 134 10.17 38.06 8.02
C PRO A 134 9.38 39.27 8.55
N GLY A 135 8.26 39.61 7.90
CA GLY A 135 7.38 40.74 8.25
C GLY A 135 5.90 40.36 8.40
N GLN A 136 5.04 41.37 8.59
CA GLN A 136 3.58 41.19 8.77
C GLN A 136 2.87 40.59 7.56
N GLU A 137 3.50 40.67 6.39
CA GLU A 137 2.95 40.27 5.09
C GLU A 137 2.70 38.76 5.03
N TYR A 138 3.44 37.97 5.82
CA TYR A 138 3.43 36.52 5.75
C TYR A 138 2.46 35.87 6.77
N THR A 139 2.44 36.35 8.02
CA THR A 139 1.62 35.75 9.10
C THR A 139 0.12 35.84 8.80
N LYS A 140 -0.32 36.94 8.17
CA LYS A 140 -1.75 37.21 7.92
C LYS A 140 -2.35 36.32 6.82
N ILE A 141 -1.55 35.78 5.89
CA ILE A 141 -2.05 35.02 4.74
C ILE A 141 -2.52 33.61 5.16
N GLY A 142 -1.74 32.90 5.98
CA GLY A 142 -2.14 31.57 6.46
C GLY A 142 -3.41 31.62 7.32
N GLU A 143 -3.52 32.63 8.17
CA GLU A 143 -4.65 32.81 9.10
C GLU A 143 -5.94 33.23 8.39
N ALA A 144 -5.87 34.16 7.43
CA ALA A 144 -7.06 34.72 6.77
C ALA A 144 -7.83 33.71 5.90
N TYR A 145 -7.17 32.63 5.45
CA TYR A 145 -7.74 31.66 4.52
C TYR A 145 -7.86 30.24 5.10
N ALA A 146 -7.53 30.07 6.37
CA ALA A 146 -7.72 28.83 7.11
C ALA A 146 -9.17 28.33 6.99
N GLY A 147 -9.34 27.06 6.61
CA GLY A 147 -10.66 26.40 6.50
C GLY A 147 -11.38 26.51 5.15
N ARG A 148 -10.94 27.36 4.21
CA ARG A 148 -11.50 27.43 2.85
C ARG A 148 -10.69 26.66 1.80
N MET A 149 -9.39 26.57 2.03
CA MET A 149 -8.42 25.82 1.23
C MET A 149 -7.22 25.46 2.11
N ILE A 150 -6.45 24.47 1.71
CA ILE A 150 -5.20 24.12 2.38
C ILE A 150 -4.15 25.15 1.94
N VAL A 151 -3.60 25.87 2.92
CA VAL A 151 -2.61 26.93 2.69
C VAL A 151 -1.37 26.63 3.52
N ALA A 152 -0.22 26.54 2.86
CA ALA A 152 1.05 26.76 3.55
C ALA A 152 1.83 27.85 2.88
N ALA A 153 2.83 28.33 3.60
CA ALA A 153 3.70 29.36 3.12
C ALA A 153 5.16 29.00 3.44
N GLY A 154 6.06 29.40 2.55
CA GLY A 154 7.50 29.29 2.66
C GLY A 154 8.06 30.60 3.20
N ALA A 155 9.01 30.47 4.13
CA ALA A 155 9.52 31.60 4.90
C ALA A 155 10.32 32.61 4.05
N ALA A 156 10.49 33.81 4.58
CA ALA A 156 11.35 34.85 4.01
C ALA A 156 12.83 34.45 4.08
N LEU A 157 13.70 35.23 3.44
CA LEU A 157 15.11 34.85 3.25
C LEU A 157 15.89 34.69 4.56
N LEU A 158 15.83 35.70 5.44
CA LEU A 158 16.56 35.74 6.71
C LEU A 158 15.67 35.25 7.87
N THR A 159 15.20 34.01 7.79
CA THR A 159 14.29 33.46 8.81
C THR A 159 15.03 32.75 9.95
N SER A 160 16.02 31.92 9.63
CA SER A 160 16.80 31.18 10.62
C SER A 160 18.28 31.51 10.54
N ASP A 161 19.02 31.15 11.59
CA ASP A 161 20.47 31.30 11.64
C ASP A 161 21.19 30.61 10.48
N GLN A 162 20.70 29.43 10.07
CA GLN A 162 21.25 28.73 8.90
C GLN A 162 20.98 29.49 7.60
N ASP A 163 19.79 30.10 7.45
CA ASP A 163 19.47 30.86 6.25
C ASP A 163 20.33 32.13 6.16
N ILE A 164 20.62 32.76 7.30
CA ILE A 164 21.57 33.88 7.37
C ILE A 164 22.95 33.45 6.88
N ASP A 165 23.47 32.32 7.35
CA ASP A 165 24.79 31.82 6.95
C ASP A 165 24.84 31.45 5.46
N ASP A 166 23.78 30.83 4.95
CA ASP A 166 23.64 30.47 3.53
C ASP A 166 23.59 31.72 2.64
N VAL A 167 22.87 32.76 3.08
CA VAL A 167 22.80 34.04 2.35
C VAL A 167 24.14 34.75 2.37
N ILE A 168 24.86 34.75 3.49
CA ILE A 168 26.22 35.29 3.58
C ILE A 168 27.12 34.57 2.56
N ALA A 169 27.10 33.23 2.52
CA ALA A 169 27.87 32.46 1.56
C ALA A 169 27.48 32.78 0.10
N ALA A 170 26.18 33.00 -0.17
CA ALA A 170 25.69 33.31 -1.51
C ALA A 170 26.09 34.70 -2.02
N ILE A 171 26.25 35.69 -1.13
CA ILE A 171 26.66 37.05 -1.49
C ILE A 171 28.16 37.27 -1.42
N GLU A 172 28.91 36.40 -0.73
CA GLU A 172 30.37 36.49 -0.57
C GLU A 172 31.13 36.65 -1.90
N PRO A 173 30.74 35.97 -3.00
CA PRO A 173 31.35 36.19 -4.32
C PRO A 173 31.19 37.62 -4.88
N HIS A 174 30.22 38.39 -4.40
CA HIS A 174 30.02 39.79 -4.78
C HIS A 174 30.80 40.78 -3.89
N ILE A 175 31.42 40.31 -2.81
CA ILE A 175 32.26 41.15 -1.95
C ILE A 175 33.60 41.39 -2.66
N ARG A 176 33.95 42.66 -2.89
CA ARG A 176 35.19 43.04 -3.56
C ARG A 176 36.33 43.23 -2.55
N PRO A 177 37.50 42.60 -2.75
CA PRO A 177 38.65 42.81 -1.89
C PRO A 177 39.23 44.23 -2.08
N GLY A 178 39.80 44.79 -1.02
CA GLY A 178 40.54 46.07 -1.08
C GLY A 178 39.68 47.34 -1.18
N VAL A 179 38.36 47.22 -1.26
CA VAL A 179 37.41 48.35 -1.24
C VAL A 179 36.36 48.14 -0.14
N PRO A 180 35.78 49.21 0.43
CA PRO A 180 34.60 49.08 1.29
C PRO A 180 33.40 48.57 0.49
N ASN A 181 32.74 47.55 1.03
CA ASN A 181 31.50 46.98 0.51
C ASN A 181 30.35 47.39 1.43
N VAL A 182 29.38 48.12 0.90
CA VAL A 182 28.17 48.52 1.63
C VAL A 182 27.04 47.60 1.20
N ILE A 183 26.59 46.74 2.11
CA ILE A 183 25.38 45.96 1.90
C ILE A 183 24.19 46.89 2.09
N VAL A 184 23.35 47.01 1.06
CA VAL A 184 22.20 47.91 1.04
C VAL A 184 20.94 47.14 1.37
N ALA A 185 20.42 47.30 2.58
CA ALA A 185 19.14 46.76 2.99
C ALA A 185 18.04 47.82 2.92
N HIS A 186 16.78 47.39 2.84
CA HIS A 186 15.64 48.30 2.99
C HIS A 186 15.45 48.67 4.46
N GLY A 187 15.31 47.67 5.34
CA GLY A 187 14.96 47.86 6.75
C GLY A 187 13.50 48.26 6.96
N ASN A 188 13.09 48.47 8.21
CA ASN A 188 11.72 48.80 8.59
C ASN A 188 11.70 49.90 9.66
N GLU A 189 11.17 51.07 9.33
CA GLU A 189 11.09 52.19 10.26
C GLU A 189 9.98 52.02 11.31
N LYS A 190 8.82 51.53 10.86
CA LYS A 190 7.59 51.52 11.68
C LYS A 190 7.61 50.46 12.78
N TYR A 191 8.25 49.32 12.54
CA TYR A 191 8.26 48.17 13.44
C TYR A 191 9.68 47.62 13.56
N SER A 192 10.40 48.11 14.58
CA SER A 192 11.81 47.77 14.82
C SER A 192 12.08 46.27 14.97
N VAL A 193 11.10 45.49 15.45
CA VAL A 193 11.20 44.02 15.59
C VAL A 193 11.50 43.31 14.26
N TYR A 194 11.08 43.86 13.11
CA TYR A 194 11.37 43.24 11.80
C TYR A 194 12.81 43.49 11.33
N ASN A 195 13.58 44.30 12.07
CA ASN A 195 15.00 44.52 11.80
C ASN A 195 15.90 43.52 12.52
N ASP A 196 15.39 42.70 13.45
CA ASP A 196 16.21 41.80 14.27
C ASP A 196 17.04 40.80 13.42
N SER A 197 16.41 40.20 12.41
CA SER A 197 17.09 39.27 11.50
C SER A 197 18.11 39.99 10.60
N LEU A 198 17.82 41.23 10.21
CA LEU A 198 18.76 42.08 9.47
C LEU A 198 19.97 42.45 10.32
N LEU A 199 19.76 42.79 11.60
CA LEU A 199 20.83 43.09 12.55
C LEU A 199 21.67 41.84 12.87
N ALA A 200 21.06 40.66 12.97
CA ALA A 200 21.76 39.40 13.13
C ALA A 200 22.65 39.10 11.91
N PHE A 201 22.12 39.28 10.69
CA PHE A 201 22.88 39.19 9.45
C PHE A 201 24.06 40.19 9.44
N ALA A 202 23.81 41.45 9.78
CA ALA A 202 24.84 42.50 9.83
C ALA A 202 26.00 42.12 10.77
N ARG A 203 25.70 41.71 12.01
CA ARG A 203 26.73 41.28 12.97
C ARG A 203 27.58 40.13 12.43
N ARG A 204 26.99 39.14 11.77
CA ARG A 204 27.72 37.96 11.27
C ARG A 204 28.61 38.30 10.09
N ILE A 205 28.10 39.04 9.10
CA ILE A 205 28.88 39.35 7.91
C ILE A 205 30.02 40.34 8.18
N GLU A 206 29.78 41.34 9.05
CA GLU A 206 30.81 42.31 9.44
C GLU A 206 31.89 41.67 10.32
N ALA A 207 31.54 40.67 11.13
CA ALA A 207 32.54 39.88 11.87
C ALA A 207 33.41 39.03 10.94
N LYS A 208 32.86 38.56 9.81
CA LYS A 208 33.58 37.74 8.82
C LYS A 208 34.43 38.57 7.87
N HIS A 209 33.98 39.77 7.52
CA HIS A 209 34.64 40.64 6.53
C HIS A 209 34.83 42.06 7.06
N SER A 210 36.09 42.42 7.36
CA SER A 210 36.45 43.72 7.93
C SER A 210 36.23 44.92 7.00
N ASN A 211 36.03 44.67 5.71
CA ASN A 211 35.73 45.68 4.69
C ASN A 211 34.24 45.70 4.28
N VAL A 212 33.36 45.05 5.04
CA VAL A 212 31.91 45.06 4.82
C VAL A 212 31.23 45.92 5.88
N LEU A 213 30.21 46.67 5.46
CA LEU A 213 29.32 47.47 6.31
C LEU A 213 27.88 47.25 5.85
N VAL A 214 26.94 47.05 6.78
CA VAL A 214 25.52 46.89 6.45
C VAL A 214 24.76 48.14 6.84
N ALA A 215 24.13 48.78 5.86
CA ALA A 215 23.28 49.96 6.06
C ALA A 215 21.85 49.67 5.59
N SER A 216 20.88 50.38 6.16
CA SER A 216 19.49 50.34 5.70
C SER A 216 18.95 51.72 5.37
N VAL A 217 18.10 51.80 4.36
CA VAL A 217 17.39 53.03 3.95
C VAL A 217 16.43 53.48 5.05
N GLU A 218 15.71 52.51 5.62
CA GLU A 218 14.76 52.71 6.71
C GLU A 218 15.16 51.88 7.94
N GLY A 219 14.75 52.34 9.13
CA GLY A 219 14.93 51.58 10.36
C GLY A 219 16.39 51.26 10.71
N SER A 220 16.60 50.22 11.51
CA SER A 220 17.94 49.78 11.95
C SER A 220 18.51 48.71 10.99
N PRO A 221 19.83 48.70 10.68
CA PRO A 221 20.92 49.47 11.31
C PRO A 221 21.01 50.94 10.89
N GLY A 222 20.23 51.36 9.89
CA GLY A 222 20.16 52.73 9.40
C GLY A 222 21.41 53.12 8.61
N GLU A 223 21.56 54.42 8.42
CA GLU A 223 22.60 54.98 7.55
C GLU A 223 23.90 55.35 8.27
N ALA A 224 23.96 55.21 9.61
CA ALA A 224 25.16 55.51 10.39
C ALA A 224 26.46 54.85 9.86
N PRO A 225 26.42 53.61 9.31
CA PRO A 225 27.60 52.97 8.71
C PRO A 225 28.16 53.69 7.48
N LEU A 226 27.38 54.54 6.79
CA LEU A 226 27.83 55.27 5.58
C LEU A 226 28.98 56.24 5.87
N LYS A 227 29.02 56.83 7.08
CA LYS A 227 30.14 57.71 7.48
C LYS A 227 31.46 56.94 7.47
N ARG A 228 31.45 55.74 8.08
CA ARG A 228 32.61 54.84 8.10
C ARG A 228 32.94 54.33 6.69
N ALA A 229 31.92 54.05 5.87
CA ALA A 229 32.12 53.69 4.47
C ALA A 229 32.85 54.80 3.69
N GLY A 230 32.48 56.07 3.87
CA GLY A 230 33.14 57.22 3.26
C GLY A 230 34.61 57.37 3.69
N GLU A 231 34.91 57.18 4.97
CA GLU A 231 36.29 57.19 5.47
C GLU A 231 37.16 56.11 4.83
N LEU A 232 36.63 54.89 4.69
CA LEU A 232 37.31 53.79 4.01
C LEU A 232 37.42 54.04 2.50
N ALA A 233 36.38 54.58 1.88
CA ALA A 233 36.31 54.80 0.45
C ALA A 233 37.28 55.91 0.00
N ARG A 234 37.49 56.95 0.81
CA ARG A 234 38.53 57.97 0.55
C ARG A 234 39.94 57.39 0.52
N ARG A 235 40.21 56.36 1.33
CA ARG A 235 41.52 55.67 1.33
C ARG A 235 41.65 54.72 0.14
N ALA A 236 40.58 54.03 -0.23
CA ALA A 236 40.57 53.05 -1.32
C ALA A 236 40.36 53.67 -2.72
N GLY A 237 39.86 54.91 -2.80
CA GLY A 237 39.44 55.57 -4.04
C GLY A 237 38.15 55.02 -4.65
N ALA A 238 37.50 54.04 -4.02
CA ALA A 238 36.33 53.37 -4.56
C ALA A 238 35.38 52.85 -3.46
N VAL A 239 34.11 52.64 -3.81
CA VAL A 239 33.11 51.93 -2.99
C VAL A 239 32.35 50.92 -3.85
N HIS A 240 31.98 49.79 -3.24
CA HIS A 240 31.11 48.79 -3.84
C HIS A 240 29.80 48.67 -3.05
N PHE A 241 28.66 48.75 -3.73
CA PHE A 241 27.35 48.53 -3.14
C PHE A 241 26.84 47.13 -3.50
N VAL A 242 26.31 46.41 -2.52
CA VAL A 242 25.74 45.07 -2.71
C VAL A 242 24.29 45.11 -2.25
N PRO A 243 23.31 45.13 -3.18
CA PRO A 243 21.91 45.17 -2.81
C PRO A 243 21.46 43.90 -2.08
N LEU A 244 20.96 44.05 -0.86
CA LEU A 244 20.23 43.02 -0.10
C LEU A 244 18.73 43.18 -0.34
N MET A 245 18.34 43.20 -1.62
CA MET A 245 16.96 43.34 -2.11
C MET A 245 16.77 42.46 -3.33
N ILE A 246 15.56 41.91 -3.53
CA ILE A 246 15.25 41.04 -4.68
C ILE A 246 15.41 41.79 -6.01
N VAL A 247 14.99 43.04 -6.04
CA VAL A 247 15.08 43.90 -7.21
C VAL A 247 15.90 45.14 -6.85
N ALA A 248 16.65 45.65 -7.82
CA ALA A 248 17.23 46.99 -7.75
C ALA A 248 16.15 47.96 -8.21
N GLY A 249 15.23 48.33 -7.31
CA GLY A 249 14.16 49.28 -7.60
C GLY A 249 14.57 50.72 -7.27
N ASP A 250 13.56 51.54 -6.99
CA ASP A 250 13.69 52.97 -6.71
C ASP A 250 14.78 53.31 -5.68
N HIS A 251 14.84 52.58 -4.56
CA HIS A 251 15.87 52.77 -3.53
C HIS A 251 17.30 52.55 -4.03
N ILE A 252 17.53 51.60 -4.95
CA ILE A 252 18.88 51.40 -5.49
C ILE A 252 19.22 52.47 -6.52
N GLU A 253 18.26 52.85 -7.36
CA GLU A 253 18.49 53.81 -8.45
C GLU A 253 18.62 55.25 -7.95
N ASN A 254 17.78 55.65 -7.00
CA ASN A 254 17.70 57.02 -6.52
C ASN A 254 18.49 57.19 -5.22
N ASP A 255 18.13 56.44 -4.17
CA ASP A 255 18.72 56.67 -2.84
C ASP A 255 20.18 56.23 -2.78
N VAL A 256 20.55 55.13 -3.46
CA VAL A 256 21.94 54.67 -3.46
C VAL A 256 22.75 55.31 -4.59
N LEU A 257 22.28 55.18 -5.83
CA LEU A 257 23.06 55.51 -7.02
C LEU A 257 22.70 56.87 -7.65
N GLY A 258 21.68 57.56 -7.13
CA GLY A 258 21.17 58.78 -7.70
C GLY A 258 22.19 59.91 -7.75
N ASP A 259 21.86 60.93 -8.52
CA ASP A 259 22.75 62.09 -8.73
C ASP A 259 22.52 63.20 -7.70
N GLU A 260 21.49 63.09 -6.87
CA GLU A 260 21.19 64.04 -5.79
C GLU A 260 22.21 63.97 -4.65
N ALA A 261 22.46 65.09 -3.97
CA ALA A 261 23.46 65.18 -2.90
C ALA A 261 23.22 64.20 -1.74
N GLU A 262 21.96 63.85 -1.49
CA GLU A 262 21.55 62.92 -0.43
C GLU A 262 21.75 61.44 -0.79
N SER A 263 22.09 61.13 -2.05
CA SER A 263 22.34 59.75 -2.46
C SER A 263 23.56 59.17 -1.77
N TRP A 264 23.54 57.87 -1.49
CA TRP A 264 24.63 57.21 -0.75
C TRP A 264 25.95 57.27 -1.53
N LYS A 265 25.89 57.19 -2.87
CA LYS A 265 27.05 57.41 -3.77
C LYS A 265 27.72 58.75 -3.46
N ASN A 266 26.95 59.82 -3.37
CA ASN A 266 27.45 61.17 -3.17
C ASN A 266 27.89 61.43 -1.73
N ARG A 267 27.15 60.90 -0.74
CA ARG A 267 27.50 61.00 0.69
C ARG A 267 28.77 60.23 1.06
N VAL A 268 28.99 59.06 0.45
CA VAL A 268 30.24 58.30 0.61
C VAL A 268 31.41 59.01 -0.09
N GLY A 269 31.15 59.65 -1.24
CA GLY A 269 32.11 60.53 -1.91
C GLY A 269 33.33 59.82 -2.50
N ALA A 270 33.15 58.59 -3.01
CA ALA A 270 34.22 57.82 -3.65
C ALA A 270 34.43 58.23 -5.11
N ALA A 271 35.68 58.19 -5.61
CA ALA A 271 35.97 58.50 -7.03
C ALA A 271 35.39 57.45 -8.00
N ARG A 272 35.26 56.20 -7.56
CA ARG A 272 34.65 55.11 -8.32
C ARG A 272 33.57 54.41 -7.51
N THR A 273 32.37 54.33 -8.07
CA THR A 273 31.24 53.61 -7.47
C THR A 273 30.84 52.46 -8.36
N THR A 274 30.60 51.30 -7.74
CA THR A 274 30.14 50.09 -8.45
C THR A 274 29.06 49.39 -7.64
N VAL A 275 28.17 48.68 -8.31
CA VAL A 275 27.06 47.95 -7.68
C VAL A 275 27.03 46.51 -8.20
N SER A 276 26.72 45.54 -7.34
CA SER A 276 26.47 44.16 -7.77
C SER A 276 25.03 44.01 -8.29
N PRO A 277 24.72 42.94 -9.04
CA PRO A 277 23.33 42.60 -9.31
C PRO A 277 22.51 42.42 -8.01
N PRO A 278 21.19 42.69 -8.03
CA PRO A 278 20.32 42.42 -6.91
C PRO A 278 20.12 40.91 -6.69
N LEU A 279 19.60 40.54 -5.51
CA LEU A 279 19.49 39.15 -5.08
C LEU A 279 18.65 38.26 -6.01
N GLY A 280 17.69 38.84 -6.74
CA GLY A 280 16.83 38.08 -7.65
C GLY A 280 17.55 37.43 -8.83
N PHE A 281 18.78 37.85 -9.15
CA PHE A 281 19.62 37.19 -10.16
C PHE A 281 20.63 36.19 -9.58
N ASN A 282 20.66 36.02 -8.26
CA ASN A 282 21.60 35.12 -7.60
C ASN A 282 20.94 33.76 -7.35
N ASP A 283 21.26 32.77 -8.19
CA ASP A 283 20.68 31.42 -8.09
C ASP A 283 20.96 30.75 -6.73
N ALA A 284 22.09 31.04 -6.08
CA ALA A 284 22.38 30.52 -4.74
C ALA A 284 21.44 31.09 -3.67
N VAL A 285 21.01 32.35 -3.83
CA VAL A 285 19.96 32.94 -2.98
C VAL A 285 18.60 32.32 -3.29
N LEU A 286 18.30 32.08 -4.58
CA LEU A 286 17.04 31.44 -4.98
C LEU A 286 16.91 30.02 -4.41
N GLU A 287 18.00 29.26 -4.29
CA GLU A 287 17.98 27.93 -3.65
C GLU A 287 17.53 27.98 -2.18
N VAL A 288 17.79 29.07 -1.44
CA VAL A 288 17.26 29.24 -0.08
C VAL A 288 15.73 29.37 -0.12
N TYR A 289 15.20 30.19 -1.04
CA TYR A 289 13.75 30.30 -1.24
C TYR A 289 13.12 28.98 -1.71
N TRP A 290 13.78 28.23 -2.58
CA TRP A 290 13.29 26.92 -3.02
C TRP A 290 13.24 25.91 -1.90
N ARG A 291 14.21 25.93 -0.99
CA ARG A 291 14.17 25.09 0.22
C ARG A 291 12.99 25.42 1.12
N HIS A 292 12.65 26.71 1.25
CA HIS A 292 11.46 27.15 1.99
C HIS A 292 10.17 26.70 1.31
N LEU A 293 10.10 26.82 -0.01
CA LEU A 293 8.98 26.39 -0.81
C LEU A 293 8.80 24.87 -0.76
N ASP A 294 9.88 24.09 -0.84
CA ASP A 294 9.87 22.63 -0.73
C ASP A 294 9.33 22.19 0.65
N ARG A 295 9.78 22.84 1.73
CA ARG A 295 9.23 22.61 3.08
C ARG A 295 7.74 22.93 3.15
N ALA A 296 7.29 24.02 2.53
CA ALA A 296 5.89 24.41 2.50
C ALA A 296 5.02 23.45 1.66
N LEU A 297 5.54 22.97 0.52
CA LEU A 297 4.90 21.95 -0.32
C LEU A 297 4.70 20.64 0.45
N VAL A 298 5.70 20.19 1.21
CA VAL A 298 5.58 19.01 2.08
C VAL A 298 4.49 19.21 3.14
N ARG A 299 4.41 20.39 3.76
CA ARG A 299 3.35 20.71 4.73
C ARG A 299 1.96 20.62 4.12
N VAL A 300 1.72 21.27 2.98
CA VAL A 300 0.42 21.19 2.27
C VAL A 300 0.09 19.77 1.84
N GLN A 301 1.07 19.00 1.37
CA GLN A 301 0.84 17.60 1.00
C GLN A 301 0.49 16.75 2.22
N SER A 302 1.12 17.00 3.37
CA SER A 302 0.83 16.31 4.63
C SER A 302 -0.54 16.67 5.20
N GLU A 303 -0.93 17.95 5.17
CA GLU A 303 -2.25 18.42 5.57
C GLU A 303 -3.31 17.89 4.62
N ARG A 304 -3.04 17.85 3.32
CA ARG A 304 -3.95 17.24 2.36
C ARG A 304 -4.06 15.73 2.49
N ALA A 305 -2.98 15.03 2.82
CA ALA A 305 -3.04 13.62 3.15
C ALA A 305 -3.83 13.38 4.43
N ARG A 306 -3.78 14.31 5.40
CA ARG A 306 -4.66 14.31 6.59
C ARG A 306 -6.10 14.63 6.22
N ASP A 307 -6.40 15.61 5.39
CA ASP A 307 -7.76 15.97 4.96
C ASP A 307 -8.38 14.90 4.06
N LEU A 308 -7.60 14.24 3.20
CA LEU A 308 -8.06 13.08 2.42
C LEU A 308 -8.15 11.82 3.29
N GLY A 309 -7.27 11.69 4.28
CA GLY A 309 -7.31 10.65 5.29
C GLY A 309 -8.49 10.81 6.24
N GLN A 310 -8.83 12.05 6.60
CA GLN A 310 -9.99 12.47 7.39
C GLN A 310 -11.23 12.40 6.53
N ALA A 311 -11.33 12.98 5.34
CA ALA A 311 -12.47 12.78 4.43
C ALA A 311 -12.69 11.30 4.06
N GLY A 312 -11.63 10.50 3.95
CA GLY A 312 -11.69 9.05 3.81
C GLY A 312 -12.07 8.33 5.12
N ALA A 313 -11.70 8.88 6.28
CA ALA A 313 -12.14 8.45 7.60
C ALA A 313 -13.58 8.87 7.89
N ASP A 314 -14.06 10.00 7.38
CA ASP A 314 -15.38 10.64 7.50
C ASP A 314 -16.36 9.98 6.54
N ALA A 315 -15.92 9.59 5.34
CA ALA A 315 -16.63 8.68 4.46
C ALA A 315 -16.72 7.25 5.04
N ARG A 316 -15.74 6.86 5.87
CA ARG A 316 -15.84 5.68 6.75
C ARG A 316 -16.67 5.96 8.01
N GLU A 317 -16.74 7.21 8.48
CA GLU A 317 -17.49 7.71 9.65
C GLU A 317 -18.97 7.94 9.31
N GLY A 318 -19.36 7.98 8.04
CA GLY A 318 -20.74 7.72 7.62
C GLY A 318 -21.24 6.33 8.06
N ARG A 319 -20.34 5.40 8.43
CA ARG A 319 -20.66 4.11 9.07
C ARG A 319 -20.65 4.17 10.62
N SER A 320 -20.51 5.35 11.24
CA SER A 320 -20.03 5.59 12.63
C SER A 320 -20.96 5.30 13.81
N ALA A 321 -22.24 4.99 13.65
CA ALA A 321 -23.04 4.61 14.84
C ALA A 321 -22.54 3.28 15.43
N TYR A 322 -22.21 2.33 14.56
CA TYR A 322 -21.83 0.97 14.94
C TYR A 322 -20.44 0.88 15.56
N LEU A 323 -19.45 1.58 15.00
CA LEU A 323 -18.08 1.56 15.53
C LEU A 323 -17.97 2.25 16.89
N ARG A 324 -18.68 3.38 17.09
CA ARG A 324 -18.74 4.05 18.40
C ARG A 324 -19.39 3.16 19.45
N TRP A 325 -20.52 2.55 19.12
CA TRP A 325 -21.16 1.57 19.99
C TRP A 325 -20.23 0.41 20.34
N LYS A 326 -19.57 -0.19 19.33
CA LYS A 326 -18.66 -1.33 19.51
C LYS A 326 -17.42 -0.98 20.34
N LEU A 327 -16.91 0.24 20.24
CA LEU A 327 -15.80 0.74 21.06
C LEU A 327 -16.26 1.08 22.49
N ALA A 328 -17.51 1.47 22.70
CA ALA A 328 -18.06 1.69 24.04
C ALA A 328 -18.30 0.38 24.83
N LEU A 329 -18.32 -0.77 24.16
CA LEU A 329 -18.47 -2.07 24.82
C LEU A 329 -17.22 -2.45 25.64
N ASN A 330 -17.44 -3.11 26.78
CA ASN A 330 -16.39 -3.79 27.54
C ASN A 330 -15.58 -4.75 26.61
N PRO A 331 -14.26 -4.94 26.83
CA PRO A 331 -13.41 -5.84 26.06
C PRO A 331 -14.05 -7.20 25.70
N TRP A 332 -14.76 -7.85 26.63
CA TRP A 332 -15.41 -9.15 26.39
C TRP A 332 -16.59 -9.05 25.42
N LEU A 333 -17.44 -8.03 25.58
CA LEU A 333 -18.55 -7.77 24.68
C LEU A 333 -18.05 -7.38 23.28
N ARG A 334 -17.00 -6.56 23.21
CA ARG A 334 -16.35 -6.19 21.95
C ARG A 334 -15.82 -7.41 21.21
N ARG A 335 -15.12 -8.32 21.89
CA ARG A 335 -14.64 -9.60 21.32
C ARG A 335 -15.80 -10.50 20.90
N GLY A 336 -16.89 -10.53 21.67
CA GLY A 336 -18.13 -11.24 21.30
C GLY A 336 -18.73 -10.71 19.99
N VAL A 337 -18.81 -9.39 19.83
CA VAL A 337 -19.26 -8.76 18.58
C VAL A 337 -18.32 -9.10 17.42
N MET A 338 -17.00 -9.07 17.63
CA MET A 338 -16.03 -9.47 16.61
C MET A 338 -16.15 -10.95 16.21
N LEU A 339 -16.47 -11.82 17.17
CA LEU A 339 -16.72 -13.23 16.89
C LEU A 339 -18.00 -13.42 16.07
N VAL A 340 -19.07 -12.69 16.39
CA VAL A 340 -20.33 -12.72 15.62
C VAL A 340 -20.12 -12.24 14.19
N GLU A 341 -19.37 -11.14 13.98
CA GLU A 341 -19.00 -10.66 12.66
C GLU A 341 -18.17 -11.69 11.89
N LEU A 342 -17.16 -12.29 12.52
CA LEU A 342 -16.33 -13.34 11.92
C LEU A 342 -17.20 -14.52 11.47
N VAL A 343 -18.10 -14.98 12.34
CA VAL A 343 -19.04 -16.06 12.04
C VAL A 343 -19.97 -15.68 10.88
N PHE A 344 -20.45 -14.43 10.85
CA PHE A 344 -21.29 -13.92 9.76
C PHE A 344 -20.55 -13.96 8.42
N PHE A 345 -19.33 -13.44 8.35
CA PHE A 345 -18.53 -13.48 7.11
C PHE A 345 -18.18 -14.89 6.68
N ILE A 346 -17.86 -15.78 7.63
CA ILE A 346 -17.64 -17.20 7.35
C ILE A 346 -18.93 -17.83 6.78
N ALA A 347 -20.09 -17.54 7.36
CA ALA A 347 -21.37 -18.05 6.87
C ALA A 347 -21.68 -17.58 5.45
N VAL A 348 -21.49 -16.29 5.17
CA VAL A 348 -21.65 -15.71 3.83
C VAL A 348 -20.67 -16.35 2.84
N GLY A 349 -19.40 -16.49 3.20
CA GLY A 349 -18.38 -17.11 2.34
C GLY A 349 -18.67 -18.58 2.03
N ILE A 350 -19.10 -19.36 3.03
CA ILE A 350 -19.53 -20.76 2.83
C ILE A 350 -20.75 -20.81 1.91
N PHE A 351 -21.73 -19.92 2.12
CA PHE A 351 -22.94 -19.87 1.32
C PHE A 351 -22.64 -19.56 -0.15
N ILE A 352 -21.79 -18.56 -0.42
CA ILE A 352 -21.34 -18.22 -1.77
C ILE A 352 -20.55 -19.38 -2.39
N GLY A 353 -19.61 -19.98 -1.65
CA GLY A 353 -18.83 -21.12 -2.14
C GLY A 353 -19.71 -22.31 -2.53
N GLN A 354 -20.72 -22.63 -1.71
CA GLN A 354 -21.69 -23.67 -2.00
C GLN A 354 -22.61 -23.32 -3.17
N ALA A 355 -22.99 -22.05 -3.32
CA ALA A 355 -23.75 -21.59 -4.49
C ALA A 355 -22.93 -21.73 -5.79
N LEU A 356 -21.65 -21.36 -5.77
CA LEU A 356 -20.73 -21.53 -6.89
C LEU A 356 -20.51 -23.01 -7.23
N GLU A 357 -20.37 -23.87 -6.22
CA GLU A 357 -20.22 -25.32 -6.41
C GLU A 357 -21.46 -25.93 -7.07
N VAL A 358 -22.66 -25.66 -6.53
CA VAL A 358 -23.93 -26.18 -7.05
C VAL A 358 -24.22 -25.62 -8.46
N SER A 359 -23.76 -24.40 -8.77
CA SER A 359 -23.89 -23.80 -10.10
C SER A 359 -23.02 -24.48 -11.17
N GLY A 360 -22.01 -25.25 -10.78
CA GLY A 360 -21.05 -25.88 -11.68
C GLY A 360 -20.04 -24.92 -12.33
N VAL A 361 -20.11 -23.61 -12.07
CA VAL A 361 -19.19 -22.60 -12.64
C VAL A 361 -17.72 -22.90 -12.29
N VAL A 362 -17.47 -23.39 -11.08
CA VAL A 362 -16.12 -23.72 -10.60
C VAL A 362 -15.46 -24.82 -11.45
N ARG A 363 -16.24 -25.73 -12.05
CA ARG A 363 -15.70 -26.78 -12.94
C ARG A 363 -15.10 -26.21 -14.23
N TYR A 364 -15.60 -25.08 -14.72
CA TYR A 364 -15.03 -24.42 -15.90
C TYR A 364 -13.72 -23.69 -15.57
N LEU A 365 -13.64 -23.10 -14.38
CA LEU A 365 -12.42 -22.42 -13.91
C LEU A 365 -11.32 -23.37 -13.44
N ALA A 366 -11.64 -24.65 -13.20
CA ALA A 366 -10.65 -25.69 -12.87
C ALA A 366 -9.62 -25.94 -14.00
N VAL A 367 -9.84 -25.42 -15.21
CA VAL A 367 -8.81 -25.38 -16.26
C VAL A 367 -7.57 -24.61 -15.80
N LEU A 368 -7.73 -23.56 -14.98
CA LEU A 368 -6.61 -22.80 -14.42
C LEU A 368 -5.76 -23.64 -13.46
N THR A 369 -6.34 -24.66 -12.82
CA THR A 369 -5.63 -25.58 -11.93
C THR A 369 -5.14 -26.85 -12.64
N TRP A 370 -5.29 -26.91 -13.96
CA TRP A 370 -4.78 -27.99 -14.81
C TRP A 370 -3.27 -28.23 -14.67
N PRO A 371 -2.40 -27.21 -14.61
CA PRO A 371 -0.96 -27.44 -14.41
C PRO A 371 -0.66 -28.19 -13.11
N PHE A 372 -1.32 -27.83 -12.01
CA PHE A 372 -1.14 -28.47 -10.70
C PHE A 372 -1.67 -29.91 -10.71
N THR A 373 -2.87 -30.14 -11.23
CA THR A 373 -3.45 -31.49 -11.32
C THR A 373 -2.63 -32.41 -12.23
N ARG A 374 -2.12 -31.88 -13.36
CA ARG A 374 -1.27 -32.64 -14.29
C ARG A 374 0.09 -32.98 -13.68
N LEU A 375 0.77 -32.00 -13.06
CA LEU A 375 2.09 -32.21 -12.47
C LEU A 375 2.04 -33.21 -11.31
N GLY A 376 1.01 -33.13 -10.47
CA GLY A 376 0.81 -34.03 -9.34
C GLY A 376 0.20 -35.40 -9.67
N TRP A 377 -0.13 -35.66 -10.94
CA TRP A 377 -0.93 -36.81 -11.37
C TRP A 377 -2.22 -36.97 -10.54
N LEU A 378 -2.83 -35.84 -10.19
CA LEU A 378 -4.02 -35.77 -9.37
C LEU A 378 -5.27 -35.80 -10.25
N SER A 379 -6.32 -36.40 -9.70
CA SER A 379 -7.65 -36.47 -10.30
C SER A 379 -8.16 -35.08 -10.69
N LYS A 380 -8.79 -34.95 -11.86
CA LYS A 380 -9.30 -33.64 -12.36
C LYS A 380 -10.40 -33.09 -11.45
N GLU A 381 -11.03 -33.98 -10.70
CA GLU A 381 -12.07 -33.75 -9.71
C GLU A 381 -11.54 -32.98 -8.48
N ALA A 382 -10.22 -32.98 -8.25
CA ALA A 382 -9.57 -32.13 -7.24
C ALA A 382 -9.36 -30.68 -7.70
N GLY A 383 -9.39 -30.41 -9.01
CA GLY A 383 -9.13 -29.09 -9.60
C GLY A 383 -10.00 -27.95 -9.04
N PRO A 384 -11.34 -28.13 -8.89
CA PRO A 384 -12.21 -27.15 -8.24
C PRO A 384 -11.81 -26.82 -6.78
N ALA A 385 -11.34 -27.82 -6.03
CA ALA A 385 -10.89 -27.61 -4.65
C ALA A 385 -9.60 -26.78 -4.61
N PHE A 386 -8.67 -26.98 -5.55
CA PHE A 386 -7.44 -26.17 -5.63
C PHE A 386 -7.74 -24.70 -5.92
N LEU A 387 -8.73 -24.42 -6.77
CA LEU A 387 -9.14 -23.05 -7.04
C LEU A 387 -9.73 -22.41 -5.78
N MET A 388 -10.57 -23.18 -5.05
CA MET A 388 -11.15 -22.71 -3.79
C MET A 388 -10.12 -22.56 -2.67
N ALA A 389 -8.97 -23.23 -2.74
CA ALA A 389 -7.94 -23.13 -1.72
C ALA A 389 -7.39 -21.69 -1.58
N PHE A 390 -7.29 -20.94 -2.69
CA PHE A 390 -6.89 -19.52 -2.68
C PHE A 390 -7.86 -18.61 -1.94
N GLN A 391 -9.11 -19.04 -1.75
CA GLN A 391 -10.13 -18.27 -1.02
C GLN A 391 -10.37 -18.84 0.37
N SER A 392 -10.54 -20.16 0.48
CA SER A 392 -10.82 -20.87 1.71
C SER A 392 -10.35 -22.32 1.64
N GLY A 393 -9.30 -22.63 2.39
CA GLY A 393 -8.81 -24.00 2.56
C GLY A 393 -9.88 -24.93 3.18
N ALA A 394 -10.77 -24.42 4.03
CA ALA A 394 -11.84 -25.22 4.62
C ALA A 394 -12.85 -25.69 3.57
N ILE A 395 -13.30 -24.80 2.68
CA ILE A 395 -14.20 -25.14 1.58
C ILE A 395 -13.52 -26.15 0.65
N ALA A 396 -12.29 -25.88 0.25
CA ALA A 396 -11.49 -26.77 -0.60
C ALA A 396 -11.39 -28.19 -0.01
N ASN A 397 -11.07 -28.32 1.28
CA ASN A 397 -10.99 -29.62 1.97
C ASN A 397 -12.34 -30.35 2.00
N THR A 398 -13.44 -29.63 2.22
CA THR A 398 -14.78 -30.25 2.17
C THR A 398 -15.16 -30.72 0.77
N MET A 399 -14.76 -30.01 -0.29
CA MET A 399 -14.99 -30.43 -1.67
C MET A 399 -14.22 -31.71 -2.01
N LEU A 400 -12.97 -31.84 -1.54
CA LEU A 400 -12.19 -33.07 -1.73
C LEU A 400 -12.83 -34.27 -1.02
N VAL A 401 -13.35 -34.09 0.19
CA VAL A 401 -14.06 -35.19 0.88
C VAL A 401 -15.38 -35.52 0.21
N SER A 402 -16.15 -34.52 -0.24
CA SER A 402 -17.37 -34.75 -1.02
C SER A 402 -17.09 -35.57 -2.29
N ALA A 403 -15.98 -35.27 -2.98
CA ALA A 403 -15.54 -36.03 -4.14
C ALA A 403 -15.06 -37.45 -3.77
N ARG A 404 -14.42 -37.67 -2.62
CA ARG A 404 -14.10 -39.02 -2.10
C ARG A 404 -15.38 -39.81 -1.79
N ASP A 405 -16.32 -39.22 -1.07
CA ASP A 405 -17.55 -39.87 -0.65
C ASP A 405 -18.45 -40.21 -1.84
N GLY A 406 -18.38 -39.41 -2.92
CA GLY A 406 -18.98 -39.72 -4.22
C GLY A 406 -18.22 -40.75 -5.06
N GLY A 407 -17.15 -41.36 -4.55
CA GLY A 407 -16.34 -42.36 -5.25
C GLY A 407 -15.39 -41.81 -6.31
N HIS A 408 -15.29 -40.49 -6.46
CA HIS A 408 -14.45 -39.84 -7.48
C HIS A 408 -12.98 -39.65 -7.06
N LEU A 409 -12.67 -39.81 -5.77
CA LEU A 409 -11.30 -39.74 -5.22
C LEU A 409 -11.02 -40.94 -4.31
N ASN A 410 -9.85 -41.56 -4.48
CA ASN A 410 -9.35 -42.56 -3.53
C ASN A 410 -8.70 -41.87 -2.31
N ARG A 411 -8.59 -42.56 -1.16
CA ARG A 411 -7.98 -42.04 0.09
C ARG A 411 -6.57 -41.45 -0.12
N ARG A 412 -5.75 -42.07 -0.96
CA ARG A 412 -4.40 -41.58 -1.25
C ARG A 412 -4.41 -40.26 -2.03
N GLN A 413 -5.25 -40.18 -3.06
CA GLN A 413 -5.46 -38.95 -3.84
C GLN A 413 -6.09 -37.85 -2.97
N LEU A 414 -6.95 -38.21 -2.02
CA LEU A 414 -7.48 -37.27 -1.05
C LEU A 414 -6.37 -36.68 -0.18
N TYR A 415 -5.52 -37.51 0.44
CA TYR A 415 -4.46 -37.00 1.32
C TYR A 415 -3.45 -36.11 0.58
N THR A 416 -3.01 -36.52 -0.62
CA THR A 416 -2.11 -35.69 -1.43
C THR A 416 -2.78 -34.39 -1.89
N SER A 417 -4.04 -34.44 -2.30
CA SER A 417 -4.80 -33.22 -2.66
C SER A 417 -5.00 -32.28 -1.47
N VAL A 418 -5.20 -32.81 -0.26
CA VAL A 418 -5.33 -31.99 0.95
C VAL A 418 -4.01 -31.30 1.32
N LEU A 419 -2.86 -31.96 1.11
CA LEU A 419 -1.55 -31.31 1.27
C LEU A 419 -1.38 -30.16 0.27
N VAL A 420 -1.72 -30.38 -1.00
CA VAL A 420 -1.69 -29.31 -2.03
C VAL A 420 -2.61 -28.15 -1.62
N VAL A 421 -3.84 -28.44 -1.18
CA VAL A 421 -4.77 -27.42 -0.67
C VAL A 421 -4.15 -26.67 0.52
N SER A 422 -3.43 -27.34 1.42
CA SER A 422 -2.75 -26.70 2.54
C SER A 422 -1.77 -25.62 2.05
N CYS A 423 -0.94 -25.93 1.07
CA CYS A 423 0.04 -25.00 0.52
C CYS A 423 -0.65 -23.83 -0.19
N LEU A 424 -1.64 -24.12 -1.04
CA LEU A 424 -2.39 -23.11 -1.78
C LEU A 424 -3.18 -22.17 -0.86
N SER A 425 -3.68 -22.69 0.27
CA SER A 425 -4.40 -21.88 1.26
C SER A 425 -3.56 -20.81 1.93
N LEU A 426 -2.23 -20.90 1.86
CA LEU A 426 -1.35 -19.86 2.38
C LEU A 426 -1.49 -18.54 1.64
N PHE A 427 -1.90 -18.57 0.36
CA PHE A 427 -2.12 -17.36 -0.44
C PHE A 427 -3.39 -16.59 -0.05
N ALA A 428 -4.34 -17.23 0.64
CA ALA A 428 -5.66 -16.65 0.90
C ALA A 428 -5.65 -15.38 1.75
N HIS A 429 -4.58 -15.15 2.52
CA HIS A 429 -4.49 -14.02 3.45
C HIS A 429 -3.43 -12.97 3.03
N LEU A 430 -2.73 -13.18 1.92
CA LEU A 430 -1.66 -12.28 1.47
C LEU A 430 -2.12 -10.85 1.15
N PRO A 431 -3.25 -10.63 0.47
CA PRO A 431 -3.70 -9.27 0.14
C PRO A 431 -3.87 -8.38 1.38
N THR A 432 -4.15 -8.98 2.53
CA THR A 432 -4.31 -8.27 3.81
C THR A 432 -2.96 -8.04 4.50
N TYR A 433 -2.02 -8.97 4.38
CA TYR A 433 -0.74 -8.88 5.10
C TYR A 433 0.33 -8.08 4.35
N ILE A 434 0.38 -8.14 3.02
CA ILE A 434 1.42 -7.48 2.23
C ILE A 434 1.43 -5.95 2.46
N PRO A 435 0.29 -5.23 2.34
CA PRO A 435 0.28 -3.79 2.56
C PRO A 435 0.65 -3.40 3.99
N ALA A 436 0.14 -4.14 4.99
CA ALA A 436 0.43 -3.87 6.40
C ALA A 436 1.93 -4.00 6.73
N VAL A 437 2.57 -5.06 6.23
CA VAL A 437 4.00 -5.31 6.40
C VAL A 437 4.84 -4.29 5.60
N ALA A 438 4.39 -3.90 4.40
CA ALA A 438 5.06 -2.87 3.60
C ALA A 438 5.03 -1.49 4.25
N VAL A 439 3.95 -1.14 4.93
CA VAL A 439 3.88 0.07 5.75
C VAL A 439 4.78 -0.05 6.98
N ALA A 440 4.80 -1.22 7.62
CA ALA A 440 5.55 -1.44 8.86
C ALA A 440 7.09 -1.49 8.68
N PHE A 441 7.58 -2.07 7.58
CA PHE A 441 9.01 -2.32 7.39
C PHE A 441 9.60 -1.69 6.13
N GLY A 442 8.79 -0.91 5.39
CA GLY A 442 9.15 -0.38 4.09
C GLY A 442 9.15 -1.45 2.97
N PRO A 443 9.40 -1.01 1.72
CA PRO A 443 9.37 -1.89 0.55
C PRO A 443 10.47 -2.95 0.58
N GLU A 444 11.66 -2.62 1.09
CA GLU A 444 12.79 -3.56 1.18
C GLU A 444 12.51 -4.69 2.17
N GLY A 445 12.08 -4.35 3.40
CA GLY A 445 11.76 -5.34 4.43
C GLY A 445 10.59 -6.24 4.03
N ALA A 446 9.54 -5.68 3.43
CA ALA A 446 8.44 -6.47 2.90
C ALA A 446 8.88 -7.41 1.77
N THR A 447 9.69 -6.92 0.83
CA THR A 447 10.20 -7.73 -0.28
C THR A 447 11.00 -8.92 0.24
N ALA A 448 11.93 -8.70 1.17
CA ALA A 448 12.72 -9.78 1.77
C ALA A 448 11.84 -10.81 2.50
N LEU A 449 10.91 -10.35 3.34
CA LEU A 449 10.01 -11.21 4.10
C LEU A 449 9.16 -12.09 3.17
N PHE A 450 8.56 -11.49 2.14
CA PHE A 450 7.67 -12.20 1.23
C PHE A 450 8.44 -13.03 0.20
N ALA A 451 9.64 -12.63 -0.23
CA ALA A 451 10.48 -13.43 -1.12
C ALA A 451 10.80 -14.79 -0.48
N VAL A 452 11.24 -14.81 0.79
CA VAL A 452 11.49 -16.06 1.52
C VAL A 452 10.22 -16.90 1.65
N ARG A 453 9.10 -16.27 2.00
CA ARG A 453 7.82 -16.98 2.16
C ARG A 453 7.32 -17.56 0.84
N PHE A 454 7.35 -16.79 -0.24
CA PHE A 454 6.94 -17.26 -1.57
C PHE A 454 7.86 -18.37 -2.05
N GLY A 455 9.18 -18.20 -1.93
CA GLY A 455 10.15 -19.24 -2.27
C GLY A 455 9.86 -20.54 -1.54
N ALA A 456 9.64 -20.48 -0.22
CA ALA A 456 9.28 -21.64 0.59
C ALA A 456 7.96 -22.29 0.13
N ILE A 457 6.91 -21.49 -0.13
CA ILE A 457 5.60 -22.00 -0.59
C ILE A 457 5.71 -22.66 -1.98
N PHE A 458 6.43 -22.05 -2.92
CA PHE A 458 6.62 -22.62 -4.25
C PHE A 458 7.41 -23.93 -4.19
N ALA A 459 8.47 -24.00 -3.39
CA ALA A 459 9.23 -25.22 -3.15
C ALA A 459 8.36 -26.31 -2.50
N GLU A 460 7.51 -25.93 -1.53
CA GLU A 460 6.55 -26.83 -0.87
C GLU A 460 5.54 -27.40 -1.89
N ILE A 461 4.91 -26.54 -2.70
CA ILE A 461 3.97 -26.96 -3.75
C ILE A 461 4.64 -27.91 -4.73
N PHE A 462 5.84 -27.56 -5.21
CA PHE A 462 6.58 -28.39 -6.16
C PHE A 462 6.89 -29.76 -5.57
N LEU A 463 7.41 -29.83 -4.34
CA LEU A 463 7.73 -31.09 -3.69
C LEU A 463 6.47 -31.94 -3.45
N VAL A 464 5.38 -31.36 -2.94
CA VAL A 464 4.12 -32.08 -2.70
C VAL A 464 3.57 -32.65 -4.01
N LEU A 465 3.61 -31.88 -5.11
CA LEU A 465 3.17 -32.35 -6.42
C LEU A 465 4.09 -33.44 -6.98
N ALA A 466 5.41 -33.29 -6.86
CA ALA A 466 6.37 -34.30 -7.30
C ALA A 466 6.19 -35.63 -6.53
N VAL A 467 6.05 -35.56 -5.20
CA VAL A 467 5.78 -36.72 -4.35
C VAL A 467 4.42 -37.33 -4.68
N SER A 468 3.39 -36.51 -4.88
CA SER A 468 2.08 -36.99 -5.33
C SER A 468 2.20 -37.75 -6.66
N GLY A 469 2.92 -37.20 -7.62
CA GLY A 469 3.22 -37.84 -8.89
C GLY A 469 3.87 -39.21 -8.70
N LEU A 470 4.91 -39.30 -7.87
CA LEU A 470 5.62 -40.56 -7.59
C LEU A 470 4.75 -41.60 -6.88
N VAL A 471 3.99 -41.19 -5.87
CA VAL A 471 3.15 -42.07 -5.04
C VAL A 471 1.94 -42.57 -5.82
N VAL A 472 1.29 -41.70 -6.61
CA VAL A 472 0.12 -42.05 -7.40
C VAL A 472 0.51 -42.87 -8.63
N ARG A 473 1.58 -42.48 -9.34
CA ARG A 473 2.03 -43.16 -10.57
C ARG A 473 2.45 -44.60 -10.33
N ARG A 474 3.17 -44.88 -9.23
CA ARG A 474 3.56 -46.25 -8.84
C ARG A 474 2.39 -47.23 -8.63
N TRP A 475 1.16 -46.73 -8.50
CA TRP A 475 -0.01 -47.54 -8.16
C TRP A 475 -1.09 -47.54 -9.24
N THR A 476 -1.18 -46.51 -10.07
CA THR A 476 -1.99 -46.57 -11.30
C THR A 476 -1.50 -47.62 -12.29
N ASP A 477 -0.25 -48.09 -12.16
CA ASP A 477 0.31 -49.20 -12.95
C ASP A 477 0.02 -50.62 -12.37
N GLN A 478 -0.82 -50.75 -11.32
CA GLN A 478 -1.36 -52.05 -10.89
C GLN A 478 -2.89 -52.21 -11.00
N PRO A 479 -3.54 -52.14 -12.19
CA PRO A 479 -4.94 -52.55 -12.32
C PRO A 479 -5.15 -53.89 -13.02
N ALA A 480 -4.17 -54.48 -13.73
CA ALA A 480 -4.44 -55.68 -14.54
C ALA A 480 -4.10 -57.01 -13.84
N ALA A 481 -2.94 -57.11 -13.19
CA ALA A 481 -2.45 -58.38 -12.64
C ALA A 481 -3.13 -58.79 -11.32
N ALA A 482 -3.48 -57.82 -10.46
CA ALA A 482 -4.10 -58.10 -9.17
C ALA A 482 -5.59 -58.49 -9.29
N LEU A 483 -6.29 -58.00 -10.32
CA LEU A 483 -7.69 -58.34 -10.59
C LEU A 483 -7.85 -59.68 -11.34
N ALA A 484 -6.85 -60.09 -12.12
CA ALA A 484 -6.80 -61.41 -12.76
C ALA A 484 -6.71 -62.57 -11.75
N GLY A 485 -6.08 -62.36 -10.60
CA GLY A 485 -6.01 -63.35 -9.51
C GLY A 485 -7.29 -63.47 -8.66
N MET A 486 -8.27 -62.58 -8.84
CA MET A 486 -9.51 -62.55 -8.06
C MET A 486 -10.75 -63.00 -8.85
N GLY A 487 -10.57 -63.56 -10.05
CA GLY A 487 -11.66 -64.21 -10.80
C GLY A 487 -12.81 -63.30 -11.25
N VAL A 488 -12.64 -61.97 -11.21
CA VAL A 488 -13.67 -61.02 -11.64
C VAL A 488 -13.44 -60.64 -13.10
N SER A 489 -14.18 -61.28 -14.01
CA SER A 489 -14.25 -60.88 -15.42
C SER A 489 -15.11 -59.62 -15.57
N ILE A 490 -14.52 -58.53 -16.06
CA ILE A 490 -15.25 -57.31 -16.44
C ILE A 490 -15.64 -57.43 -17.92
N PRO A 491 -16.92 -57.28 -18.31
CA PRO A 491 -17.30 -57.26 -19.72
C PRO A 491 -16.87 -55.93 -20.36
N LEU A 492 -16.18 -56.01 -21.49
CA LEU A 492 -15.87 -54.87 -22.35
C LEU A 492 -17.16 -54.38 -23.05
N PRO A 493 -17.31 -53.08 -23.35
CA PRO A 493 -18.48 -52.59 -24.07
C PRO A 493 -18.41 -52.99 -25.55
N ASP A 494 -19.52 -53.57 -26.03
CA ASP A 494 -19.72 -54.01 -27.41
C ASP A 494 -19.41 -52.89 -28.41
N SER A 495 -18.43 -53.16 -29.28
CA SER A 495 -18.30 -52.51 -30.57
C SER A 495 -19.51 -52.89 -31.44
N ALA A 496 -20.08 -51.90 -32.11
CA ALA A 496 -21.20 -52.02 -33.05
C ALA A 496 -21.10 -53.27 -33.96
N ALA A 497 -22.18 -54.06 -33.98
CA ALA A 497 -22.39 -55.09 -34.98
C ALA A 497 -22.81 -54.47 -36.33
N PRO A 498 -22.42 -55.07 -37.48
CA PRO A 498 -23.25 -55.11 -38.65
C PRO A 498 -24.15 -56.36 -38.64
N ALA A 499 -25.28 -56.25 -39.35
CA ALA A 499 -26.28 -57.29 -39.53
C ALA A 499 -25.76 -58.49 -40.36
N ASP A 500 -26.21 -59.70 -40.01
CA ASP A 500 -27.07 -60.55 -40.86
C ASP A 500 -27.10 -62.03 -40.39
N ALA A 501 -28.23 -62.67 -40.73
CA ALA A 501 -28.47 -64.11 -40.90
C ALA A 501 -28.77 -65.02 -39.67
N ALA A 502 -30.07 -65.34 -39.57
CA ALA A 502 -30.69 -66.68 -39.53
C ALA A 502 -30.30 -67.76 -38.49
N GLY A 503 -31.33 -68.30 -37.82
CA GLY A 503 -31.48 -69.76 -37.64
C GLY A 503 -31.67 -70.31 -36.23
N GLY A 504 -32.85 -70.94 -36.00
CA GLY A 504 -33.10 -72.10 -35.11
C GLY A 504 -32.95 -71.89 -33.59
N SER A 505 -33.91 -72.14 -32.69
CA SER A 505 -34.84 -73.27 -32.48
C SER A 505 -34.56 -73.90 -31.10
N ARG A 506 -35.63 -74.04 -30.28
CA ARG A 506 -35.83 -75.04 -29.18
C ARG A 506 -34.90 -74.89 -27.95
N GLU A 507 -35.23 -75.27 -26.72
CA GLU A 507 -36.34 -75.97 -26.04
C GLU A 507 -36.14 -75.69 -24.52
N ALA A 508 -37.19 -75.40 -23.76
CA ALA A 508 -37.84 -76.30 -22.80
C ALA A 508 -36.96 -76.83 -21.64
N GLY A 509 -37.40 -76.58 -20.39
CA GLY A 509 -36.84 -77.23 -19.19
C GLY A 509 -37.48 -76.75 -17.88
N ARG A 510 -38.62 -77.35 -17.52
CA ARG A 510 -39.33 -77.25 -16.23
C ARG A 510 -38.54 -77.87 -15.06
N SER A 511 -38.83 -77.47 -13.81
CA SER A 511 -39.11 -78.34 -12.62
C SER A 511 -38.85 -77.56 -11.29
N LEU A 512 -39.88 -77.11 -10.56
CA LEU A 512 -40.47 -77.69 -9.31
C LEU A 512 -39.69 -77.44 -7.99
N VAL A 513 -40.14 -76.43 -7.19
CA VAL A 513 -40.69 -76.44 -5.79
C VAL A 513 -40.13 -77.51 -4.80
N PRO A 514 -39.83 -77.24 -3.48
CA PRO A 514 -40.70 -76.55 -2.50
C PRO A 514 -40.06 -75.59 -1.47
N ALA A 515 -40.98 -75.01 -0.69
CA ALA A 515 -40.89 -73.96 0.32
C ALA A 515 -40.09 -74.30 1.59
N GLY A 516 -39.63 -73.22 2.25
CA GLY A 516 -39.39 -73.19 3.69
C GLY A 516 -38.08 -72.52 4.09
N GLN A 517 -38.13 -71.22 4.38
CA GLN A 517 -37.57 -70.57 5.60
C GLN A 517 -37.28 -69.09 5.33
N GLU A 518 -37.95 -68.25 6.12
CA GLU A 518 -37.67 -66.84 6.25
C GLU A 518 -36.26 -66.63 6.81
N THR A 519 -35.41 -65.94 6.07
CA THR A 519 -34.30 -65.19 6.63
C THR A 519 -33.97 -64.05 5.68
N GLN A 520 -34.21 -62.83 6.15
CA GLN A 520 -33.91 -61.59 5.45
C GLN A 520 -32.43 -61.56 5.05
N THR A 521 -32.16 -61.77 3.76
CA THR A 521 -30.87 -61.53 3.15
C THR A 521 -31.07 -60.61 1.94
N ALA A 522 -30.31 -59.53 1.93
CA ALA A 522 -30.39 -58.45 0.95
C ALA A 522 -30.12 -58.97 -0.47
N ALA A 523 -31.06 -58.69 -1.38
CA ALA A 523 -30.93 -59.01 -2.79
C ALA A 523 -29.80 -58.19 -3.46
N PRO A 524 -29.06 -58.77 -4.42
CA PRO A 524 -28.08 -58.05 -5.22
C PRO A 524 -28.81 -57.14 -6.22
N VAL A 525 -28.50 -55.84 -6.19
CA VAL A 525 -29.07 -54.86 -7.12
C VAL A 525 -28.37 -54.97 -8.47
N SER A 526 -29.07 -55.50 -9.47
CA SER A 526 -28.70 -55.45 -10.89
C SER A 526 -28.54 -53.99 -11.37
N PRO A 527 -27.64 -53.71 -12.33
CA PRO A 527 -27.38 -52.35 -12.80
C PRO A 527 -28.58 -51.84 -13.61
N GLY A 528 -29.47 -51.11 -12.94
CA GLY A 528 -30.60 -50.43 -13.54
C GLY A 528 -30.14 -49.37 -14.53
N ARG A 529 -30.55 -49.55 -15.78
CA ARG A 529 -30.52 -48.57 -16.87
C ARG A 529 -30.92 -47.18 -16.34
N CYS A 530 -30.12 -46.16 -16.65
CA CYS A 530 -30.50 -44.76 -16.42
C CYS A 530 -31.70 -44.40 -17.29
N SER A 531 -32.90 -44.63 -16.78
CA SER A 531 -34.09 -43.92 -17.23
C SER A 531 -33.89 -42.44 -16.88
N HIS A 532 -34.07 -41.56 -17.87
CA HIS A 532 -34.27 -40.13 -17.66
C HIS A 532 -35.63 -39.91 -16.98
N GLY A 533 -35.77 -40.40 -15.75
CA GLY A 533 -36.84 -40.02 -14.85
C GLY A 533 -36.55 -38.64 -14.30
N ARG A 534 -37.49 -37.71 -14.49
CA ARG A 534 -37.59 -36.46 -13.72
C ARG A 534 -37.62 -36.81 -12.24
N SER A 535 -36.46 -36.95 -11.59
CA SER A 535 -36.38 -36.92 -10.15
C SER A 535 -36.57 -35.48 -9.72
N GLY A 536 -37.50 -35.26 -8.79
CA GLY A 536 -37.72 -33.98 -8.13
C GLY A 536 -36.48 -33.58 -7.34
N GLY A 537 -35.46 -33.09 -8.05
CA GLY A 537 -34.24 -32.56 -7.47
C GLY A 537 -34.59 -31.38 -6.59
N ARG A 538 -34.13 -31.40 -5.34
CA ARG A 538 -34.30 -30.29 -4.40
C ARG A 538 -33.98 -28.95 -5.11
N PRO A 539 -34.80 -27.90 -4.91
CA PRO A 539 -34.56 -26.60 -5.53
C PRO A 539 -33.12 -26.15 -5.29
N PHE A 540 -32.51 -25.46 -6.27
CA PHE A 540 -31.12 -25.00 -6.20
C PHE A 540 -30.76 -24.41 -4.83
N TRP A 541 -31.56 -23.46 -4.34
CA TRP A 541 -31.36 -22.81 -3.05
C TRP A 541 -31.54 -23.74 -1.84
N ALA A 542 -32.42 -24.74 -1.91
CA ALA A 542 -32.58 -25.74 -0.85
C ALA A 542 -31.34 -26.65 -0.76
N THR A 543 -30.74 -26.98 -1.90
CA THR A 543 -29.49 -27.74 -1.96
C THR A 543 -28.33 -26.91 -1.39
N VAL A 544 -28.18 -25.65 -1.82
CA VAL A 544 -27.16 -24.72 -1.29
C VAL A 544 -27.30 -24.54 0.22
N TRP A 545 -28.52 -24.30 0.72
CA TRP A 545 -28.77 -24.11 2.16
C TRP A 545 -28.45 -25.37 2.97
N SER A 546 -28.91 -26.54 2.54
CA SER A 546 -28.69 -27.80 3.26
C SER A 546 -27.21 -28.17 3.38
N ARG A 547 -26.41 -27.90 2.33
CA ARG A 547 -24.95 -28.08 2.37
C ARG A 547 -24.26 -27.03 3.24
N SER A 548 -24.62 -25.75 3.05
CA SER A 548 -24.05 -24.63 3.81
C SER A 548 -24.26 -24.78 5.32
N ARG A 549 -25.49 -25.11 5.75
CA ARG A 549 -25.81 -25.33 7.17
C ARG A 549 -24.96 -26.43 7.79
N ARG A 550 -24.78 -27.56 7.09
CA ARG A 550 -23.99 -28.71 7.60
C ARG A 550 -22.50 -28.37 7.74
N THR A 551 -21.95 -27.59 6.82
CA THR A 551 -20.55 -27.13 6.89
C THR A 551 -20.37 -26.04 7.94
N LEU A 552 -21.29 -25.08 8.00
CA LEU A 552 -21.27 -23.99 8.97
C LEU A 552 -21.38 -24.51 10.41
N LEU A 553 -22.31 -25.42 10.72
CA LEU A 553 -22.46 -25.97 12.07
C LEU A 553 -21.21 -26.71 12.55
N ARG A 554 -20.62 -27.54 11.67
CA ARG A 554 -19.35 -28.23 11.99
C ARG A 554 -18.22 -27.24 12.23
N LEU A 555 -18.09 -26.22 11.38
CA LEU A 555 -17.00 -25.25 11.49
C LEU A 555 -17.18 -24.35 12.73
N LEU A 556 -18.41 -23.91 13.02
CA LEU A 556 -18.74 -23.11 14.20
C LEU A 556 -18.41 -23.87 15.50
N MET A 557 -18.72 -25.16 15.56
CA MET A 557 -18.45 -26.03 16.71
C MET A 557 -16.96 -26.08 17.10
N TYR A 558 -16.06 -25.83 16.15
CA TYR A 558 -14.63 -25.81 16.42
C TYR A 558 -14.04 -24.39 16.47
N VAL A 559 -14.45 -23.49 15.57
CA VAL A 559 -13.87 -22.14 15.50
C VAL A 559 -14.25 -21.30 16.71
N VAL A 560 -15.52 -21.35 17.16
CA VAL A 560 -15.97 -20.55 18.31
C VAL A 560 -15.24 -20.94 19.59
N PRO A 561 -15.18 -22.23 20.00
CA PRO A 561 -14.42 -22.60 21.20
C PRO A 561 -12.93 -22.30 21.08
N THR A 562 -12.34 -22.49 19.89
CA THR A 562 -10.91 -22.27 19.69
C THR A 562 -10.54 -20.78 19.77
N VAL A 563 -11.34 -19.89 19.17
CA VAL A 563 -11.14 -18.45 19.27
C VAL A 563 -11.40 -17.96 20.69
N ALA A 564 -12.44 -18.47 21.35
CA ALA A 564 -12.73 -18.13 22.75
C ALA A 564 -11.62 -18.59 23.70
N ALA A 565 -11.12 -19.82 23.56
CA ALA A 565 -10.01 -20.35 24.35
C ALA A 565 -8.73 -19.54 24.14
N MET A 566 -8.42 -19.14 22.91
CA MET A 566 -7.24 -18.33 22.61
C MET A 566 -7.36 -16.91 23.17
N ALA A 567 -8.54 -16.30 23.08
CA ALA A 567 -8.80 -15.00 23.71
C ALA A 567 -8.70 -15.07 25.24
N ALA A 568 -9.13 -16.18 25.85
CA ALA A 568 -8.98 -16.41 27.28
C ALA A 568 -7.51 -16.58 27.69
N LEU A 569 -6.73 -17.37 26.94
CA LEU A 569 -5.29 -17.52 27.20
C LEU A 569 -4.55 -16.17 27.10
N ASP A 570 -4.89 -15.34 26.13
CA ASP A 570 -4.31 -14.01 25.99
C ASP A 570 -4.64 -13.10 27.18
N GLU A 571 -5.91 -13.09 27.63
CA GLU A 571 -6.35 -12.29 28.78
C GLU A 571 -5.73 -12.74 30.10
N LEU A 572 -5.57 -14.06 30.27
CA LEU A 572 -4.88 -14.66 31.41
C LEU A 572 -3.37 -14.38 31.39
N GLY A 573 -2.87 -13.67 30.37
CA GLY A 573 -1.47 -13.34 30.22
C GLY A 573 -0.60 -14.55 29.90
N PHE A 574 -1.16 -15.65 29.42
CA PHE A 574 -0.44 -16.90 29.15
C PHE A 574 0.76 -16.67 28.22
N PHE A 575 0.60 -15.87 27.15
CA PHE A 575 1.70 -15.59 26.22
C PHE A 575 2.80 -14.72 26.83
N ARG A 576 2.42 -13.81 27.74
CA ARG A 576 3.38 -12.99 28.50
C ARG A 576 4.13 -13.85 29.53
N TRP A 577 3.41 -14.71 30.24
CA TRP A 577 4.00 -15.71 31.13
C TRP A 577 4.94 -16.65 30.37
N LEU A 578 4.53 -17.15 29.20
CA LEU A 578 5.33 -18.06 28.38
C LEU A 578 6.64 -17.39 27.91
N GLY A 579 6.57 -16.11 27.52
CA GLY A 579 7.74 -15.30 27.20
C GLY A 579 8.73 -15.18 28.35
N ASN A 580 8.23 -15.01 29.58
CA ASN A 580 9.06 -14.87 30.79
C ASN A 580 9.57 -16.22 31.32
N ALA A 581 8.76 -17.27 31.25
CA ALA A 581 9.08 -18.60 31.77
C ALA A 581 10.06 -19.37 30.87
N MET A 582 10.04 -19.10 29.56
CA MET A 582 10.94 -19.73 28.59
C MET A 582 11.63 -18.68 27.71
N PRO A 583 12.53 -17.83 28.27
CA PRO A 583 13.23 -16.80 27.48
C PRO A 583 14.05 -17.43 26.36
N TRP A 584 14.66 -18.59 26.61
CA TRP A 584 15.44 -19.36 25.64
C TRP A 584 14.66 -19.74 24.37
N LEU A 585 13.33 -19.83 24.45
CA LEU A 585 12.48 -20.16 23.30
C LEU A 585 12.34 -18.97 22.33
N PHE A 586 12.45 -17.74 22.84
CA PHE A 586 12.20 -16.51 22.09
C PHE A 586 13.44 -15.63 21.92
N GLN A 587 14.47 -15.79 22.75
CA GLN A 587 15.75 -15.09 22.74
C GLN A 587 16.86 -16.01 22.22
N LEU A 588 16.74 -16.44 20.97
CA LEU A 588 17.82 -17.19 20.31
C LEU A 588 19.05 -16.28 20.17
N SER A 589 20.25 -16.83 20.34
CA SER A 589 21.51 -16.06 20.41
C SER A 589 21.81 -15.19 19.18
N PHE A 590 21.21 -15.51 18.03
CA PHE A 590 21.35 -14.75 16.78
C PHE A 590 20.23 -13.72 16.57
N LEU A 591 19.25 -13.64 17.46
CA LEU A 591 18.13 -12.69 17.42
C LEU A 591 18.37 -11.53 18.41
N PRO A 592 17.85 -10.33 18.09
CA PRO A 592 17.92 -9.19 19.00
C PRO A 592 17.02 -9.43 20.23
N PRO A 593 17.32 -8.85 21.41
CA PRO A 593 16.55 -9.08 22.65
C PRO A 593 15.05 -8.79 22.55
N GLN A 594 14.66 -7.87 21.66
CA GLN A 594 13.28 -7.44 21.42
C GLN A 594 12.41 -8.55 20.82
N SER A 595 13.01 -9.66 20.36
CA SER A 595 12.30 -10.85 19.90
C SER A 595 11.36 -11.45 20.95
N SER A 596 11.67 -11.27 22.25
CA SER A 596 10.83 -11.72 23.37
C SER A 596 9.48 -11.02 23.46
N VAL A 597 9.35 -9.83 22.84
CA VAL A 597 8.08 -9.09 22.76
C VAL A 597 7.38 -9.38 21.44
N ILE A 598 8.13 -9.35 20.33
CA ILE A 598 7.60 -9.49 18.98
C ILE A 598 7.03 -10.89 18.72
N ILE A 599 7.74 -11.95 19.09
CA ILE A 599 7.34 -13.34 18.76
C ILE A 599 6.07 -13.77 19.52
N PRO A 600 5.92 -13.50 20.84
CA PRO A 600 4.67 -13.77 21.54
C PRO A 600 3.49 -12.96 20.99
N ALA A 601 3.69 -11.67 20.66
CA ALA A 601 2.65 -10.86 20.01
C ALA A 601 2.23 -11.48 18.67
N GLN A 602 3.19 -12.00 17.90
CA GLN A 602 2.94 -12.72 16.65
C GLN A 602 2.12 -14.00 16.84
N ALA A 603 2.25 -14.69 17.98
CA ALA A 603 1.49 -15.90 18.29
C ALA A 603 -0.01 -15.64 18.41
N ALA A 604 -0.40 -14.42 18.82
CA ALA A 604 -1.78 -13.97 18.80
C ALA A 604 -2.24 -13.71 17.35
N ASN A 605 -1.50 -12.89 16.60
CA ASN A 605 -1.72 -12.67 15.17
C ASN A 605 -0.43 -12.13 14.53
N LEU A 606 -0.15 -12.55 13.29
CA LEU A 606 0.98 -12.04 12.52
C LEU A 606 1.00 -10.51 12.45
N TYR A 607 -0.17 -9.87 12.38
CA TYR A 607 -0.29 -8.41 12.39
C TYR A 607 0.22 -7.78 13.69
N ASN A 608 -0.09 -8.36 14.86
CA ASN A 608 0.35 -7.85 16.16
C ASN A 608 1.87 -7.94 16.30
N GLY A 609 2.47 -9.02 15.78
CA GLY A 609 3.93 -9.13 15.69
C GLY A 609 4.54 -8.05 14.79
N ALA A 610 3.94 -7.78 13.63
CA ALA A 610 4.42 -6.75 12.71
C ALA A 610 4.35 -5.33 13.30
N VAL A 611 3.25 -5.00 13.99
CA VAL A 611 3.10 -3.72 14.69
C VAL A 611 4.11 -3.59 15.83
N ALA A 612 4.31 -4.64 16.64
CA ALA A 612 5.31 -4.62 17.71
C ALA A 612 6.73 -4.42 17.16
N ALA A 613 7.07 -5.08 16.05
CA ALA A 613 8.36 -4.92 15.40
C ALA A 613 8.53 -3.52 14.77
N ALA A 614 7.46 -2.93 14.21
CA ALA A 614 7.48 -1.56 13.68
C ALA A 614 7.80 -0.54 14.76
N THR A 615 7.25 -0.68 15.97
CA THR A 615 7.55 0.21 17.10
C THR A 615 9.05 0.23 17.43
N PHE A 616 9.69 -0.94 17.51
CA PHE A 616 11.14 -1.02 17.76
C PHE A 616 12.00 -0.55 16.57
N LEU A 617 11.48 -0.64 15.34
CA LEU A 617 12.13 -0.12 14.15
C LEU A 617 12.09 1.41 14.13
N ASP A 618 10.95 2.01 14.47
CA ASP A 618 10.76 3.46 14.55
C ASP A 618 11.62 4.08 15.65
N GLU A 619 11.77 3.38 16.78
CA GLU A 619 12.68 3.75 17.87
C GLU A 619 14.17 3.50 17.54
N LYS A 620 14.49 2.97 16.35
CA LYS A 620 15.84 2.60 15.89
C LYS A 620 16.55 1.60 16.82
N VAL A 621 15.78 0.82 17.57
CA VAL A 621 16.28 -0.21 18.49
C VAL A 621 16.69 -1.48 17.74
N ILE A 622 15.95 -1.82 16.67
CA ILE A 622 16.28 -2.92 15.77
C ILE A 622 16.35 -2.42 14.32
N THR A 623 17.16 -3.09 13.50
CA THR A 623 17.24 -2.80 12.06
C THR A 623 16.11 -3.50 11.28
N VAL A 624 15.84 -3.06 10.04
CA VAL A 624 14.89 -3.72 9.13
C VAL A 624 15.24 -5.20 8.95
N HIS A 625 16.52 -5.51 8.75
CA HIS A 625 17.04 -6.88 8.62
C HIS A 625 16.72 -7.74 9.84
N GLN A 626 16.97 -7.21 11.05
CA GLN A 626 16.65 -7.88 12.30
C GLN A 626 15.14 -8.06 12.49
N ALA A 627 14.32 -7.05 12.17
CA ALA A 627 12.86 -7.15 12.24
C ALA A 627 12.31 -8.25 11.32
N VAL A 628 12.79 -8.33 10.07
CA VAL A 628 12.40 -9.39 9.13
C VAL A 628 12.82 -10.76 9.66
N LEU A 629 14.04 -10.89 10.19
CA LEU A 629 14.53 -12.15 10.74
C LEU A 629 13.68 -12.63 11.94
N VAL A 630 13.36 -11.71 12.87
CA VAL A 630 12.49 -11.98 14.01
C VAL A 630 11.10 -12.43 13.55
N MET A 631 10.53 -11.79 12.53
CA MET A 631 9.21 -12.17 11.98
C MET A 631 9.22 -13.54 11.30
N LEU A 632 10.28 -13.88 10.57
CA LEU A 632 10.44 -15.20 9.93
C LEU A 632 10.61 -16.31 10.97
N VAL A 633 11.53 -16.12 11.92
CA VAL A 633 11.76 -17.09 13.00
C VAL A 633 10.54 -17.20 13.91
N GLY A 634 9.89 -16.08 14.21
CA GLY A 634 8.63 -16.05 14.94
C GLY A 634 7.55 -16.87 14.25
N THR A 635 7.53 -16.92 12.91
CA THR A 635 6.57 -17.76 12.15
C THR A 635 6.84 -19.25 12.38
N ILE A 636 8.10 -19.65 12.53
CA ILE A 636 8.48 -21.05 12.83
C ILE A 636 8.08 -21.40 14.26
N LEU A 637 8.40 -20.54 15.23
CA LEU A 637 8.11 -20.82 16.64
C LEU A 637 6.62 -20.80 16.97
N THR A 638 5.84 -19.95 16.28
CA THR A 638 4.38 -19.83 16.49
C THR A 638 3.55 -20.79 15.63
N ALA A 639 4.19 -21.56 14.74
CA ALA A 639 3.54 -22.52 13.87
C ALA A 639 2.66 -23.57 14.59
N PRO A 640 3.09 -24.18 15.71
CA PRO A 640 2.25 -25.14 16.44
C PRO A 640 0.95 -24.50 16.93
N ILE A 641 1.04 -23.29 17.51
CA ILE A 641 -0.12 -22.54 18.02
C ILE A 641 -1.10 -22.24 16.89
N ARG A 642 -0.60 -21.76 15.75
CA ARG A 642 -1.41 -21.48 14.56
C ARG A 642 -2.08 -22.75 14.01
N THR A 643 -1.36 -23.87 14.02
CA THR A 643 -1.88 -25.17 13.55
C THR A 643 -3.03 -25.64 14.43
N LEU A 644 -2.86 -25.60 15.75
CA LEU A 644 -3.91 -25.90 16.71
C LEU A 644 -5.13 -24.99 16.53
N ARG A 645 -4.90 -23.70 16.28
CA ARG A 645 -5.96 -22.70 16.19
C ARG A 645 -6.82 -22.80 14.91
N HIS A 646 -6.21 -23.12 13.77
CA HIS A 646 -6.88 -22.95 12.47
C HIS A 646 -6.89 -24.20 11.59
N ALA A 647 -5.77 -24.93 11.53
CA ALA A 647 -5.62 -26.03 10.58
C ALA A 647 -6.15 -27.35 11.15
N LEU A 648 -5.79 -27.66 12.39
CA LEU A 648 -6.10 -28.94 13.03
C LEU A 648 -7.61 -29.21 13.16
N PRO A 649 -8.46 -28.25 13.58
CA PRO A 649 -9.88 -28.54 13.72
C PRO A 649 -10.54 -28.84 12.37
N THR A 650 -10.11 -28.14 11.32
CA THR A 650 -10.57 -28.38 9.95
C THR A 650 -10.15 -29.77 9.45
N TYR A 651 -8.89 -30.16 9.68
CA TYR A 651 -8.42 -31.48 9.25
C TYR A 651 -9.07 -32.63 10.02
N ILE A 652 -9.28 -32.48 11.33
CA ILE A 652 -10.00 -33.48 12.14
C ILE A 652 -11.46 -33.59 11.69
N ALA A 653 -12.13 -32.46 11.46
CA ALA A 653 -13.52 -32.44 11.02
C ALA A 653 -13.74 -33.09 9.65
N VAL A 654 -12.71 -33.07 8.79
CA VAL A 654 -12.78 -33.54 7.40
C VAL A 654 -12.26 -34.98 7.26
N LEU A 655 -11.17 -35.34 7.94
CA LEU A 655 -10.46 -36.61 7.76
C LEU A 655 -10.55 -37.56 8.97
N GLY A 656 -11.15 -37.12 10.08
CA GLY A 656 -11.14 -37.82 11.36
C GLY A 656 -9.86 -37.56 12.17
N ALA A 657 -9.88 -37.90 13.45
CA ALA A 657 -8.84 -37.49 14.42
C ALA A 657 -7.42 -37.93 14.04
N ARG A 658 -7.20 -39.24 13.80
CA ARG A 658 -5.86 -39.80 13.53
C ARG A 658 -5.27 -39.27 12.22
N ALA A 659 -6.02 -39.39 11.11
CA ALA A 659 -5.55 -38.95 9.80
C ALA A 659 -5.43 -37.42 9.72
N GLY A 660 -6.37 -36.69 10.31
CA GLY A 660 -6.33 -35.23 10.36
C GLY A 660 -5.14 -34.69 11.14
N LEU A 661 -4.82 -35.29 12.30
CA LEU A 661 -3.64 -34.91 13.08
C LEU A 661 -2.34 -35.22 12.34
N ALA A 662 -2.20 -36.43 11.78
CA ALA A 662 -1.01 -36.82 11.03
C ALA A 662 -0.76 -35.88 9.85
N LEU A 663 -1.80 -35.50 9.12
CA LEU A 663 -1.69 -34.59 7.98
C LEU A 663 -1.38 -33.14 8.39
N ALA A 664 -1.96 -32.68 9.51
CA ALA A 664 -1.65 -31.36 10.08
C ALA A 664 -0.17 -31.25 10.44
N VAL A 665 0.36 -32.29 11.11
CA VAL A 665 1.78 -32.35 11.49
C VAL A 665 2.66 -32.43 10.26
N ALA A 666 2.35 -33.30 9.29
CA ALA A 666 3.14 -33.44 8.07
C ALA A 666 3.22 -32.12 7.27
N ALA A 667 2.09 -31.44 7.08
CA ALA A 667 2.06 -30.14 6.42
C ALA A 667 2.89 -29.09 7.17
N GLN A 668 2.85 -29.10 8.51
CA GLN A 668 3.56 -28.11 9.30
C GLN A 668 5.07 -28.36 9.36
N VAL A 669 5.50 -29.63 9.43
CA VAL A 669 6.92 -30.01 9.34
C VAL A 669 7.49 -29.58 8.00
N LEU A 670 6.78 -29.86 6.91
CA LEU A 670 7.22 -29.50 5.56
C LEU A 670 7.39 -27.98 5.41
N ARG A 671 6.42 -27.21 5.90
CA ARG A 671 6.46 -25.75 5.88
C ARG A 671 7.63 -25.19 6.68
N ILE A 672 7.87 -25.73 7.89
CA ILE A 672 8.98 -25.29 8.74
C ILE A 672 10.31 -25.59 8.05
N ALA A 673 10.48 -26.76 7.44
CA ALA A 673 11.71 -27.13 6.75
C ALA A 673 12.07 -26.15 5.62
N PHE A 674 11.11 -25.80 4.76
CA PHE A 674 11.37 -24.84 3.67
C PHE A 674 11.55 -23.40 4.16
N LEU A 675 10.87 -23.00 5.24
CA LEU A 675 11.11 -21.70 5.85
C LEU A 675 12.51 -21.61 6.46
N ILE A 676 12.99 -22.66 7.14
CA ILE A 676 14.36 -22.71 7.67
C ILE A 676 15.37 -22.58 6.53
N LEU A 677 15.19 -23.33 5.44
CA LEU A 677 16.06 -23.23 4.27
C LEU A 677 16.05 -21.81 3.68
N GLY A 678 14.88 -21.19 3.53
CA GLY A 678 14.76 -19.84 3.01
C GLY A 678 15.39 -18.78 3.92
N ILE A 679 15.25 -18.91 5.25
CA ILE A 679 15.92 -18.05 6.23
C ILE A 679 17.43 -18.21 6.12
N TRP A 680 17.93 -19.44 6.00
CA TRP A 680 19.36 -19.70 5.86
C TRP A 680 19.94 -19.07 4.59
N VAL A 681 19.25 -19.20 3.44
CA VAL A 681 19.64 -18.52 2.19
C VAL A 681 19.63 -17.01 2.37
N LEU A 682 18.59 -16.45 3.01
CA LEU A 682 18.50 -15.01 3.27
C LEU A 682 19.66 -14.52 4.13
N MET A 683 20.01 -15.25 5.19
CA MET A 683 21.16 -14.94 6.06
C MET A 683 22.49 -14.99 5.30
N MET A 684 22.63 -15.83 4.28
CA MET A 684 23.83 -15.85 3.43
C MET A 684 23.90 -14.64 2.49
N VAL A 685 22.77 -14.18 1.98
CA VAL A 685 22.69 -12.99 1.12
C VAL A 685 22.91 -11.69 1.90
N TRP A 686 22.57 -11.69 3.19
CA TRP A 686 22.71 -10.54 4.09
C TRP A 686 24.00 -10.53 4.92
N ARG A 687 24.89 -11.50 4.71
CA ARG A 687 26.29 -11.40 5.15
C ARG A 687 27.05 -10.46 4.23
#